data_AF-A0A970WLY8-F1
#
_entry.id   AF-A0A970WLY8-F1
#
_cell.length_a   1.000
_cell.length_b   1.000
_cell.length_c   1.000
_cell.angle_alpha   90.00
_cell.angle_beta   90.00
_cell.angle_gamma   90.00
#
_symmetry.space_group_name_H-M   'P 1'
#
loop_
_entity.id
_entity.type
_entity.pdbx_description
1 polymer ?
#
loop_
_entity_poly.entity_id
_entity_poly.type
_entity_poly.pdbx_seq_one_letter_code
_entity_poly.pdbx_strand_id
1 'polypeptide(L)'
;MPNCMEVLMRRLLLATFLMMNTVFVPVPIRADDAEGDVANGGKPCRGMVFLSSTIDGDIPIQEVLDFVESGRINTVVIDFAWITYHWPRTDMQAVEHLAAELKKRHVDVAVMYRPRVLRPNDADIHYAVGEDGAVAPSHNELCFSHEDSQAWGVEWGQKLLTALPSVDRVILYNLRIPCRCPQCSEGGGKAAIAKWLERCRREWGSLRSGLEIGHVGVGMEYAAQVDSLYPFLPLIRDGDSPVDIDGHLDVLAGLKPGADGKPVVPLLKVCWAAATNNTTDDVVQAVRRCDERGSGSILWYYDWIFHDRDGRYDLKAILTALGGDWSKVAGYLAGVSHEDTHGAGSKGKPTGQGYTAEEIRATDTEVFFERIVHVEEGRHQFSGLQALLAKARSDGAATRDEILRRAVEVVGDRSEPLVKRWQSCYVLSGIGDDRAIPILRQALSSEEPELLRSVAACALGAFDSQEARRALEDSRRTEKDAKVLSSIDKAIQGEFRKSPDRTRPAPAEEEPPPILTFPYEEEVVEKLAWPHEPPGLAPEASEKLNRDVWVINDFPLYQSDKDGRRRYFHGGLDVVLDNGTKIYAVKDGWVKSAQHSSVIIADAEGAAPCYGWQYTHMGDFQVAVGEFVKKGTWIGKIDFRGLPHLHLSKVFSEGKHWGNWSYQCAPNAHFTYLDQEPPTIQKPFLFYEDNSEDPIRPSPSGIMTLRGAVDIVVGMRDGGRFAHLQESGFGDRLGVARIEYEITPRVGDAKQGLQMKSFDFRKLRIRAGYSAATYRTELTKVVYKHWKPIEPTRISGDKTLCYYVITNCPKDGPPEELDFRHRDCCWNTAEADGDGKAVFPDGPYEITVRAFDFAGNSSTETMPVQVANGTDK
;
A
#
# COMPACT_ATOMS: atom_id res chain seq x y z
N MET A 1 -21.41 -15.86 11.56
CA MET A 1 -21.04 -15.29 12.88
C MET A 1 -19.67 -15.82 13.28
N PRO A 2 -18.58 -15.03 13.17
CA PRO A 2 -17.28 -15.40 13.72
C PRO A 2 -16.65 -14.36 14.69
N ASN A 3 -17.33 -13.24 15.01
CA ASN A 3 -16.75 -12.17 15.86
C ASN A 3 -16.81 -12.42 17.38
N CYS A 4 -17.28 -13.58 17.85
CA CYS A 4 -17.30 -13.87 19.29
C CYS A 4 -15.95 -14.40 19.82
N MET A 5 -15.11 -15.05 19.01
CA MET A 5 -13.89 -15.70 19.52
C MET A 5 -12.76 -14.70 19.87
N GLU A 6 -12.67 -13.57 19.17
CA GLU A 6 -11.60 -12.57 19.36
C GLU A 6 -11.88 -11.64 20.55
N VAL A 7 -13.14 -11.30 20.79
CA VAL A 7 -13.59 -10.58 21.99
C VAL A 7 -13.54 -11.49 23.23
N LEU A 8 -13.81 -12.80 23.07
CA LEU A 8 -13.63 -13.79 24.13
C LEU A 8 -12.14 -13.99 24.47
N MET A 9 -11.22 -13.92 23.50
CA MET A 9 -9.77 -13.93 23.76
C MET A 9 -9.28 -12.66 24.47
N ARG A 10 -9.81 -11.47 24.14
CA ARG A 10 -9.51 -10.23 24.89
C ARG A 10 -9.94 -10.33 26.36
N ARG A 11 -11.07 -10.97 26.64
CA ARG A 11 -11.53 -11.21 28.01
C ARG A 11 -10.81 -12.37 28.70
N LEU A 12 -10.40 -13.41 27.98
CA LEU A 12 -9.63 -14.52 28.57
C LEU A 12 -8.21 -14.09 28.96
N LEU A 13 -7.49 -13.33 28.13
CA LEU A 13 -6.13 -12.87 28.46
C LEU A 13 -6.10 -11.93 29.68
N LEU A 14 -7.16 -11.14 29.89
CA LEU A 14 -7.31 -10.30 31.09
C LEU A 14 -7.84 -11.10 32.30
N ALA A 15 -8.71 -12.10 32.08
CA ALA A 15 -9.32 -12.90 33.15
C ALA A 15 -8.39 -14.00 33.69
N THR A 16 -7.50 -14.58 32.86
CA THR A 16 -6.45 -15.50 33.33
C THR A 16 -5.43 -14.77 34.22
N PHE A 17 -5.31 -13.44 34.08
CA PHE A 17 -4.46 -12.59 34.92
C PHE A 17 -5.05 -12.31 36.31
N LEU A 18 -6.37 -12.26 36.45
CA LEU A 18 -7.07 -11.96 37.71
C LEU A 18 -7.36 -13.20 38.58
N MET A 19 -7.32 -14.42 38.01
CA MET A 19 -7.70 -15.66 38.71
C MET A 19 -6.55 -16.39 39.45
N MET A 20 -5.31 -15.89 39.43
CA MET A 20 -4.19 -16.49 40.19
C MET A 20 -3.84 -15.74 41.49
N ASN A 21 -4.75 -14.89 42.00
CA ASN A 21 -4.65 -14.35 43.35
C ASN A 21 -5.29 -15.29 44.37
N THR A 22 -4.50 -16.23 44.91
CA THR A 22 -4.80 -16.89 46.18
C THR A 22 -3.69 -16.62 47.18
N VAL A 23 -3.97 -15.64 48.05
CA VAL A 23 -3.50 -15.45 49.42
C VAL A 23 -1.98 -15.48 49.63
N PHE A 24 -1.35 -14.30 49.58
CA PHE A 24 -0.27 -13.97 50.51
C PHE A 24 -0.43 -12.54 51.04
N VAL A 25 -0.43 -12.44 52.36
CA VAL A 25 -0.56 -11.21 53.15
C VAL A 25 0.67 -10.31 52.90
N PRO A 26 0.53 -8.98 52.73
CA PRO A 26 1.68 -8.12 52.54
C PRO A 26 2.40 -7.92 53.88
N VAL A 27 3.69 -8.30 53.93
CA VAL A 27 4.63 -7.82 54.95
C VAL A 27 5.38 -6.65 54.34
N PRO A 28 5.45 -5.47 55.00
CA PRO A 28 6.20 -4.35 54.49
C PRO A 28 7.69 -4.59 54.74
N ILE A 29 8.46 -4.84 53.69
CA ILE A 29 9.93 -4.81 53.78
C ILE A 29 10.38 -3.40 53.43
N ARG A 30 11.10 -2.81 54.39
CA ARG A 30 11.74 -1.51 54.32
C ARG A 30 12.72 -1.45 53.15
N ALA A 31 12.82 -0.26 52.56
CA ALA A 31 13.96 0.15 51.78
C ALA A 31 15.25 -0.05 52.59
N ASP A 32 16.33 -0.29 51.87
CA ASP A 32 17.72 -0.50 52.32
C ASP A 32 18.14 -1.98 52.31
N ASP A 33 19.23 -2.23 51.58
CA ASP A 33 19.99 -3.48 51.42
C ASP A 33 19.65 -4.38 50.21
N ALA A 34 20.16 -3.99 49.04
CA ALA A 34 20.49 -4.90 47.95
C ALA A 34 21.66 -4.36 47.08
N GLU A 35 22.83 -4.14 47.69
CA GLU A 35 24.10 -4.19 46.96
C GLU A 35 24.59 -5.64 46.96
N GLY A 36 24.60 -6.28 45.80
CA GLY A 36 25.09 -7.64 45.59
C GLY A 36 25.52 -7.84 44.14
N ASP A 37 26.84 -7.84 43.95
CA ASP A 37 27.64 -7.99 42.74
C ASP A 37 26.98 -8.62 41.49
N VAL A 38 26.82 -7.78 40.45
CA VAL A 38 26.52 -8.21 39.08
C VAL A 38 27.78 -8.05 38.24
N ALA A 39 28.44 -9.17 37.93
CA ALA A 39 29.61 -9.23 37.07
C ALA A 39 29.24 -9.07 35.58
N ASN A 40 28.88 -7.84 35.21
CA ASN A 40 29.24 -7.15 33.97
C ASN A 40 28.64 -5.74 34.09
N GLY A 41 29.50 -4.74 34.29
CA GLY A 41 29.05 -3.38 34.54
C GLY A 41 28.27 -2.76 33.38
N GLY A 42 27.15 -2.10 33.71
CA GLY A 42 26.83 -0.78 33.17
C GLY A 42 25.77 -0.70 32.08
N LYS A 43 24.61 -0.14 32.47
CA LYS A 43 23.49 0.43 31.68
C LYS A 43 22.35 -0.55 31.32
N PRO A 44 21.08 -0.14 31.50
CA PRO A 44 19.90 -0.89 31.06
C PRO A 44 19.94 -1.21 29.55
N CYS A 45 19.34 -2.34 29.14
CA CYS A 45 19.19 -2.69 27.74
C CYS A 45 18.36 -1.63 27.00
N ARG A 46 18.91 -1.10 25.91
CA ARG A 46 18.26 -0.20 24.96
C ARG A 46 18.34 -0.84 23.59
N GLY A 47 17.29 -1.58 23.27
CA GLY A 47 17.19 -2.38 22.07
C GLY A 47 16.36 -1.74 20.98
N MET A 48 16.80 -1.92 19.73
CA MET A 48 16.00 -1.65 18.54
C MET A 48 15.95 -2.89 17.67
N VAL A 49 14.77 -3.20 17.13
CA VAL A 49 14.60 -4.29 16.16
C VAL A 49 14.59 -3.74 14.73
N PHE A 50 15.28 -4.41 13.82
CA PHE A 50 15.29 -4.12 12.38
C PHE A 50 14.84 -5.37 11.60
N LEU A 51 14.08 -5.19 10.52
CA LEU A 51 13.69 -6.30 9.66
C LEU A 51 14.87 -6.76 8.80
N SER A 52 15.13 -8.06 8.76
CA SER A 52 16.32 -8.58 8.07
C SER A 52 16.35 -8.31 6.57
N SER A 53 15.18 -8.19 5.92
CA SER A 53 15.08 -8.03 4.46
C SER A 53 15.14 -6.59 3.98
N THR A 54 15.21 -5.61 4.89
CA THR A 54 15.29 -4.18 4.55
C THR A 54 16.71 -3.65 4.73
N ILE A 55 17.53 -4.29 5.55
CA ILE A 55 18.95 -3.96 5.76
C ILE A 55 19.70 -4.05 4.43
N ASP A 56 20.36 -2.95 4.06
CA ASP A 56 21.13 -2.76 2.83
C ASP A 56 20.32 -2.89 1.52
N GLY A 57 18.99 -2.90 1.64
CA GLY A 57 18.04 -2.79 0.54
C GLY A 57 17.28 -1.47 0.59
N ASP A 58 16.43 -1.32 1.60
CA ASP A 58 15.62 -0.12 1.87
C ASP A 58 16.31 0.79 2.90
N ILE A 59 17.02 0.21 3.87
CA ILE A 59 17.69 0.92 4.97
C ILE A 59 19.20 0.68 4.85
N PRO A 60 20.00 1.68 4.45
CA PRO A 60 21.45 1.55 4.36
C PRO A 60 22.09 1.15 5.69
N ILE A 61 23.15 0.34 5.65
CA ILE A 61 23.91 -0.05 6.84
C ILE A 61 24.39 1.18 7.62
N GLN A 62 24.84 2.23 6.91
CA GLN A 62 25.31 3.45 7.56
C GLN A 62 24.20 4.17 8.34
N GLU A 63 22.96 4.16 7.83
CA GLU A 63 21.82 4.71 8.56
C GLU A 63 21.58 3.94 9.86
N VAL A 64 21.63 2.61 9.83
CA VAL A 64 21.50 1.77 11.02
C VAL A 64 22.60 2.10 12.03
N LEU A 65 23.86 2.20 11.58
CA LEU A 65 25.01 2.50 12.44
C LEU A 65 24.88 3.90 13.07
N ASP A 66 24.53 4.92 12.26
CA ASP A 66 24.37 6.30 12.73
C ASP A 66 23.19 6.44 13.69
N PHE A 67 22.09 5.72 13.43
CA PHE A 67 20.94 5.66 14.33
C PHE A 67 21.30 4.98 15.65
N VAL A 68 21.99 3.84 15.60
CA VAL A 68 22.42 3.10 16.79
C VAL A 68 23.34 3.95 17.64
N GLU A 69 24.32 4.62 17.03
CA GLU A 69 25.22 5.53 17.74
C GLU A 69 24.46 6.74 18.31
N SER A 70 23.61 7.38 17.50
CA SER A 70 22.80 8.53 17.89
C SER A 70 21.91 8.20 19.08
N GLY A 71 21.04 7.18 18.95
CA GLY A 71 20.08 6.74 19.95
C GLY A 71 20.69 6.01 21.16
N ARG A 72 22.03 5.90 21.23
CA ARG A 72 22.75 5.14 22.27
C ARG A 72 22.19 3.72 22.44
N ILE A 73 21.83 3.11 21.32
CA ILE A 73 21.30 1.75 21.26
C ILE A 73 22.45 0.79 21.55
N ASN A 74 22.28 -0.09 22.54
CA ASN A 74 23.29 -1.05 22.94
C ASN A 74 22.90 -2.50 22.60
N THR A 75 21.69 -2.72 22.07
CA THR A 75 21.24 -4.00 21.55
C THR A 75 20.53 -3.82 20.22
N VAL A 76 20.92 -4.59 19.21
CA VAL A 76 20.24 -4.64 17.91
C VAL A 76 19.70 -6.05 17.72
N VAL A 77 18.41 -6.14 17.39
CA VAL A 77 17.76 -7.41 17.05
C VAL A 77 17.43 -7.41 15.56
N ILE A 78 17.93 -8.40 14.84
CA ILE A 78 17.67 -8.58 13.41
C ILE A 78 16.51 -9.59 13.28
N ASP A 79 15.30 -9.11 13.01
CA ASP A 79 14.08 -9.91 12.93
C ASP A 79 13.89 -10.49 11.53
N PHE A 80 13.88 -11.82 11.43
CA PHE A 80 13.51 -12.56 10.22
C PHE A 80 12.02 -12.81 10.10
N ALA A 81 11.23 -12.34 11.08
CA ALA A 81 9.79 -12.34 11.08
C ALA A 81 9.20 -13.69 10.62
N TRP A 82 8.56 -13.72 9.44
CA TRP A 82 8.23 -14.95 8.74
C TRP A 82 9.46 -15.44 7.98
N ILE A 83 10.25 -16.31 8.62
CA ILE A 83 11.60 -16.63 8.14
C ILE A 83 11.64 -17.16 6.70
N THR A 84 10.67 -17.98 6.28
CA THR A 84 10.59 -18.48 4.89
C THR A 84 10.34 -17.39 3.86
N TYR A 85 9.69 -16.29 4.27
CA TYR A 85 9.44 -15.13 3.42
C TYR A 85 10.64 -14.19 3.38
N HIS A 86 11.26 -13.88 4.53
CA HIS A 86 12.35 -12.90 4.60
C HIS A 86 13.71 -13.49 4.23
N TRP A 87 13.98 -14.76 4.54
CA TRP A 87 15.26 -15.40 4.24
C TRP A 87 15.74 -15.22 2.79
N PRO A 88 14.94 -15.54 1.73
CA PRO A 88 15.39 -15.37 0.34
C PRO A 88 15.49 -13.90 -0.10
N ARG A 89 15.01 -12.95 0.72
CA ARG A 89 15.02 -11.51 0.44
C ARG A 89 16.12 -10.78 1.21
N THR A 90 16.77 -11.45 2.16
CA THR A 90 17.84 -10.88 2.98
C THR A 90 19.18 -11.04 2.28
N ASP A 91 19.92 -9.95 2.12
CA ASP A 91 21.34 -10.02 1.82
C ASP A 91 22.10 -10.43 3.10
N MET A 92 22.41 -11.72 3.19
CA MET A 92 23.09 -12.28 4.36
C MET A 92 24.50 -11.73 4.56
N GLN A 93 25.18 -11.33 3.48
CA GLN A 93 26.52 -10.75 3.61
C GLN A 93 26.45 -9.35 4.19
N ALA A 94 25.47 -8.56 3.76
CA ALA A 94 25.21 -7.23 4.30
C ALA A 94 24.78 -7.29 5.78
N VAL A 95 23.88 -8.21 6.13
CA VAL A 95 23.43 -8.43 7.51
C VAL A 95 24.59 -8.89 8.41
N GLU A 96 25.44 -9.80 7.94
CA GLU A 96 26.65 -10.19 8.68
C GLU A 96 27.64 -9.02 8.81
N HIS A 97 27.83 -8.23 7.75
CA HIS A 97 28.70 -7.06 7.79
C HIS A 97 28.23 -6.06 8.85
N LEU A 98 26.93 -5.74 8.87
CA LEU A 98 26.32 -4.91 9.90
C LEU A 98 26.53 -5.51 11.29
N ALA A 99 26.27 -6.81 11.48
CA ALA A 99 26.45 -7.48 12.77
C ALA A 99 27.90 -7.38 13.28
N ALA A 100 28.88 -7.59 12.39
CA ALA A 100 30.30 -7.45 12.69
C ALA A 100 30.68 -6.01 13.06
N GLU A 101 30.17 -5.01 12.32
CA GLU A 101 30.41 -3.59 12.59
C GLU A 101 29.79 -3.12 13.91
N LEU A 102 28.59 -3.62 14.25
CA LEU A 102 27.93 -3.36 15.53
C LEU A 102 28.72 -3.99 16.69
N LYS A 103 29.21 -5.23 16.53
CA LYS A 103 30.07 -5.87 17.54
C LYS A 103 31.36 -5.10 17.80
N LYS A 104 32.01 -4.57 16.75
CA LYS A 104 33.20 -3.72 16.90
C LYS A 104 32.92 -2.45 17.71
N ARG A 105 31.67 -1.97 17.69
CA ARG A 105 31.17 -0.82 18.46
C ARG A 105 30.64 -1.21 19.84
N HIS A 106 30.84 -2.46 20.27
CA HIS A 106 30.33 -2.99 21.54
C HIS A 106 28.81 -2.93 21.66
N VAL A 107 28.09 -3.13 20.54
CA VAL A 107 26.64 -3.28 20.51
C VAL A 107 26.31 -4.77 20.44
N ASP A 108 25.44 -5.24 21.33
CA ASP A 108 24.97 -6.62 21.32
C ASP A 108 24.09 -6.87 20.09
N VAL A 109 24.35 -7.96 19.37
CA VAL A 109 23.58 -8.33 18.18
C VAL A 109 22.92 -9.67 18.37
N ALA A 110 21.59 -9.69 18.22
CA ALA A 110 20.79 -10.89 18.23
C ALA A 110 20.04 -11.07 16.91
N VAL A 111 19.75 -12.30 16.53
CA VAL A 111 18.78 -12.60 15.48
C VAL A 111 17.50 -13.09 16.11
N MET A 112 16.36 -12.74 15.54
CA MET A 112 15.06 -13.17 16.00
C MET A 112 14.30 -13.82 14.86
N TYR A 113 13.65 -14.95 15.13
CA TYR A 113 12.75 -15.56 14.15
C TYR A 113 11.58 -16.26 14.82
N ARG A 114 10.57 -16.54 14.00
CA ARG A 114 9.36 -17.25 14.40
C ARG A 114 9.44 -18.66 13.80
N PRO A 115 9.41 -19.74 14.59
CA PRO A 115 9.40 -21.09 14.06
C PRO A 115 7.96 -21.42 13.60
N ARG A 116 7.55 -20.81 12.49
CA ARG A 116 6.26 -20.99 11.79
C ARG A 116 6.34 -20.39 10.38
N VAL A 117 5.41 -20.76 9.51
CA VAL A 117 5.40 -20.35 8.10
C VAL A 117 4.30 -19.33 7.78
N LEU A 118 4.49 -18.55 6.72
CA LEU A 118 3.52 -17.54 6.31
C LEU A 118 2.23 -18.16 5.77
N ARG A 119 2.33 -19.24 4.98
CA ARG A 119 1.18 -19.92 4.36
C ARG A 119 1.19 -21.42 4.64
N PRO A 120 0.02 -22.06 4.77
CA PRO A 120 -0.07 -23.52 4.72
C PRO A 120 0.62 -24.03 3.45
N ASN A 121 1.46 -25.06 3.59
CA ASN A 121 2.26 -25.69 2.51
C ASN A 121 3.56 -24.99 2.09
N ASP A 122 3.98 -23.89 2.76
CA ASP A 122 5.32 -23.31 2.53
C ASP A 122 6.45 -24.27 2.96
N ALA A 123 6.14 -25.26 3.80
CA ALA A 123 7.02 -26.35 4.19
C ALA A 123 6.25 -27.67 4.31
N ASP A 124 6.92 -28.78 4.03
CA ASP A 124 6.39 -30.13 4.22
C ASP A 124 6.68 -30.60 5.66
N ILE A 125 5.85 -30.14 6.60
CA ILE A 125 5.98 -30.38 8.05
C ILE A 125 4.61 -30.49 8.71
N HIS A 126 4.56 -31.06 9.91
CA HIS A 126 3.33 -31.10 10.71
C HIS A 126 2.98 -29.73 11.30
N TYR A 127 1.88 -29.16 10.81
CA TYR A 127 1.28 -27.96 11.39
C TYR A 127 0.47 -28.28 12.65
N ALA A 128 0.36 -27.29 13.53
CA ALA A 128 -0.59 -27.33 14.62
C ALA A 128 -2.01 -27.46 14.07
N VAL A 129 -2.82 -28.33 14.67
CA VAL A 129 -4.20 -28.61 14.24
C VAL A 129 -5.23 -28.21 15.30
N GLY A 130 -6.46 -27.90 14.86
CA GLY A 130 -7.63 -27.71 15.72
C GLY A 130 -8.23 -29.03 16.20
N GLU A 131 -9.34 -28.96 16.94
CA GLU A 131 -10.07 -30.13 17.43
C GLU A 131 -10.62 -31.01 16.31
N ASP A 132 -10.89 -30.41 15.15
CA ASP A 132 -11.36 -31.06 13.93
C ASP A 132 -10.22 -31.71 13.11
N GLY A 133 -8.97 -31.58 13.56
CA GLY A 133 -7.78 -32.07 12.85
C GLY A 133 -7.34 -31.21 11.67
N ALA A 134 -8.04 -30.11 11.36
CA ALA A 134 -7.61 -29.16 10.34
C ALA A 134 -6.47 -28.28 10.87
N VAL A 135 -5.64 -27.72 9.98
CA VAL A 135 -4.59 -26.75 10.37
C VAL A 135 -5.21 -25.62 11.18
N ALA A 136 -4.66 -25.38 12.36
CA ALA A 136 -5.19 -24.40 13.30
C ALA A 136 -5.21 -23.01 12.63
N PRO A 137 -6.32 -22.26 12.72
CA PRO A 137 -6.50 -21.02 11.96
C PRO A 137 -5.56 -19.89 12.38
N SER A 138 -4.78 -20.05 13.46
CA SER A 138 -3.85 -19.04 13.94
C SER A 138 -2.43 -19.29 13.42
N HIS A 139 -2.04 -18.53 12.39
CA HIS A 139 -0.65 -18.29 11.97
C HIS A 139 0.21 -19.52 11.58
N ASN A 140 -0.40 -20.64 11.20
CA ASN A 140 0.30 -21.84 10.70
C ASN A 140 1.45 -22.30 11.62
N GLU A 141 1.18 -22.37 12.92
CA GLU A 141 2.16 -22.81 13.92
C GLU A 141 2.64 -24.25 13.66
N LEU A 142 3.83 -24.57 14.17
CA LEU A 142 4.36 -25.93 14.16
C LEU A 142 3.68 -26.80 15.22
N CYS A 143 3.50 -28.08 14.91
CA CYS A 143 3.21 -29.08 15.91
C CYS A 143 4.52 -29.63 16.49
N PHE A 144 5.03 -29.04 17.57
CA PHE A 144 6.31 -29.45 18.18
C PHE A 144 6.31 -30.89 18.71
N SER A 145 5.17 -31.58 18.81
CA SER A 145 5.17 -33.02 19.13
C SER A 145 5.73 -33.90 18.01
N HIS A 146 5.84 -33.39 16.78
CA HIS A 146 6.36 -34.14 15.63
C HIS A 146 7.82 -33.79 15.32
N GLU A 147 8.59 -34.82 14.95
CA GLU A 147 10.03 -34.74 14.74
C GLU A 147 10.43 -33.85 13.56
N ASP A 148 9.69 -33.90 12.45
CA ASP A 148 9.95 -33.08 11.26
C ASP A 148 9.82 -31.58 11.55
N SER A 149 8.84 -31.21 12.36
CA SER A 149 8.56 -29.84 12.77
C SER A 149 9.61 -29.33 13.75
N GLN A 150 10.04 -30.20 14.68
CA GLN A 150 11.17 -29.91 15.56
C GLN A 150 12.47 -29.71 14.76
N ALA A 151 12.79 -30.65 13.86
CA ALA A 151 13.98 -30.62 13.03
C ALA A 151 14.00 -29.35 12.15
N TRP A 152 12.89 -29.03 11.50
CA TRP A 152 12.73 -27.83 10.68
C TRP A 152 12.98 -26.55 11.50
N GLY A 153 12.39 -26.47 12.71
CA GLY A 153 12.59 -25.34 13.60
C GLY A 153 14.06 -25.16 14.01
N VAL A 154 14.76 -26.25 14.31
CA VAL A 154 16.19 -26.24 14.70
C VAL A 154 17.07 -25.89 13.50
N GLU A 155 16.79 -26.44 12.32
CA GLU A 155 17.54 -26.24 11.08
C GLU A 155 17.61 -24.76 10.70
N TRP A 156 16.52 -24.01 10.88
CA TRP A 156 16.54 -22.57 10.63
C TRP A 156 17.49 -21.79 11.54
N GLY A 157 17.56 -22.16 12.83
CA GLY A 157 18.55 -21.58 13.73
C GLY A 157 19.98 -21.93 13.32
N GLN A 158 20.22 -23.17 12.86
CA GLN A 158 21.52 -23.57 12.33
C GLN A 158 21.90 -22.76 11.09
N LYS A 159 20.97 -22.62 10.13
CA LYS A 159 21.16 -21.79 8.92
C LYS A 159 21.51 -20.35 9.28
N LEU A 160 20.77 -19.73 10.21
CA LEU A 160 21.05 -18.37 10.69
C LEU A 160 22.45 -18.25 11.29
N LEU A 161 22.82 -19.17 12.20
CA LEU A 161 24.12 -19.14 12.86
C LEU A 161 25.28 -19.39 11.90
N THR A 162 25.09 -20.26 10.91
CA THR A 162 26.08 -20.48 9.85
C THR A 162 26.23 -19.26 8.94
N ALA A 163 25.12 -18.62 8.56
CA ALA A 163 25.14 -17.43 7.70
C ALA A 163 25.68 -16.18 8.42
N LEU A 164 25.48 -16.09 9.74
CA LEU A 164 25.79 -14.91 10.54
C LEU A 164 26.80 -15.24 11.65
N PRO A 165 28.10 -15.39 11.33
CA PRO A 165 29.14 -15.69 12.31
C PRO A 165 29.28 -14.68 13.44
N SER A 166 28.88 -13.41 13.22
CA SER A 166 28.96 -12.36 14.23
C SER A 166 27.76 -12.31 15.19
N VAL A 167 26.85 -13.28 15.19
CA VAL A 167 25.67 -13.25 16.08
C VAL A 167 25.79 -14.24 17.23
N ASP A 168 25.76 -13.80 18.48
CA ASP A 168 25.91 -14.73 19.63
C ASP A 168 24.60 -14.99 20.38
N ARG A 169 23.48 -14.48 19.87
CA ARG A 169 22.15 -14.66 20.48
C ARG A 169 21.08 -14.96 19.44
N VAL A 170 20.29 -16.01 19.69
CA VAL A 170 19.08 -16.35 18.91
C VAL A 170 17.85 -16.15 19.79
N ILE A 171 16.93 -15.29 19.35
CA ILE A 171 15.67 -15.00 20.05
C ILE A 171 14.53 -15.71 19.32
N LEU A 172 13.80 -16.54 20.06
CA LEU A 172 12.62 -17.23 19.56
C LEU A 172 11.37 -16.42 19.88
N TYR A 173 10.64 -16.03 18.84
CA TYR A 173 9.49 -15.16 19.00
C TYR A 173 8.19 -15.94 19.12
N ASN A 174 7.53 -15.81 20.28
CA ASN A 174 6.15 -16.21 20.55
C ASN A 174 5.88 -17.71 20.32
N LEU A 175 6.54 -18.57 21.10
CA LEU A 175 6.35 -20.02 21.04
C LEU A 175 4.99 -20.42 21.63
N ARG A 176 3.98 -20.57 20.76
CA ARG A 176 2.60 -20.84 21.15
C ARG A 176 2.25 -22.33 21.07
N ILE A 177 1.21 -22.72 21.81
CA ILE A 177 0.70 -24.09 21.83
C ILE A 177 -0.78 -24.11 21.37
N PRO A 178 -1.11 -23.76 20.11
CA PRO A 178 -2.50 -23.84 19.65
C PRO A 178 -2.92 -25.26 19.26
N CYS A 179 -1.98 -26.19 19.11
CA CYS A 179 -2.25 -27.54 18.61
C CYS A 179 -3.12 -28.33 19.58
N ARG A 180 -4.15 -29.00 19.04
CA ARG A 180 -5.10 -29.85 19.74
C ARG A 180 -4.98 -31.33 19.34
N CYS A 181 -3.86 -31.75 18.74
CA CYS A 181 -3.64 -33.15 18.44
C CYS A 181 -3.50 -34.00 19.72
N PRO A 182 -3.71 -35.32 19.67
CA PRO A 182 -3.64 -36.19 20.85
C PRO A 182 -2.28 -36.19 21.58
N GLN A 183 -1.19 -35.80 20.91
CA GLN A 183 0.13 -35.69 21.54
C GLN A 183 0.36 -34.34 22.23
N CYS A 184 -0.43 -33.33 21.87
CA CYS A 184 -0.35 -31.99 22.44
C CYS A 184 -1.34 -31.77 23.59
N SER A 185 -2.35 -32.63 23.74
CA SER A 185 -3.32 -32.59 24.85
C SER A 185 -2.63 -32.76 26.21
N GLU A 186 -3.31 -32.30 27.27
CA GLU A 186 -2.87 -32.47 28.67
C GLU A 186 -1.45 -31.94 28.97
N GLY A 187 -1.03 -30.88 28.27
CA GLY A 187 0.28 -30.24 28.48
C GLY A 187 1.43 -30.82 27.65
N GLY A 188 1.17 -31.85 26.83
CA GLY A 188 2.17 -32.46 25.95
C GLY A 188 2.83 -31.46 25.00
N GLY A 189 2.10 -30.46 24.50
CA GLY A 189 2.66 -29.42 23.64
C GLY A 189 3.71 -28.53 24.33
N LYS A 190 3.50 -28.20 25.61
CA LYS A 190 4.48 -27.41 26.41
C LYS A 190 5.76 -28.21 26.65
N ALA A 191 5.61 -29.49 26.99
CA ALA A 191 6.74 -30.40 27.18
C ALA A 191 7.52 -30.60 25.86
N ALA A 192 6.81 -30.69 24.73
CA ALA A 192 7.42 -30.81 23.42
C ALA A 192 8.26 -29.58 23.04
N ILE A 193 7.77 -28.35 23.31
CA ILE A 193 8.55 -27.13 23.11
C ILE A 193 9.76 -27.08 24.04
N ALA A 194 9.61 -27.45 25.32
CA ALA A 194 10.74 -27.48 26.26
C ALA A 194 11.85 -28.43 25.77
N LYS A 195 11.49 -29.65 25.32
CA LYS A 195 12.41 -30.62 24.73
C LYS A 195 13.05 -30.09 23.43
N TRP A 196 12.28 -29.39 22.62
CA TRP A 196 12.78 -28.76 21.41
C TRP A 196 13.79 -27.64 21.71
N LEU A 197 13.58 -26.84 22.75
CA LEU A 197 14.54 -25.83 23.21
C LEU A 197 15.84 -26.46 23.73
N GLU A 198 15.75 -27.58 24.45
CA GLU A 198 16.94 -28.36 24.85
C GLU A 198 17.71 -28.91 23.64
N ARG A 199 16.99 -29.30 22.58
CA ARG A 199 17.60 -29.69 21.30
C ARG A 199 18.27 -28.50 20.62
N CYS A 200 17.60 -27.35 20.53
CA CYS A 200 18.18 -26.11 20.00
C CYS A 200 19.48 -25.78 20.73
N ARG A 201 19.48 -25.82 22.07
CA ARG A 201 20.67 -25.60 22.91
C ARG A 201 21.84 -26.48 22.51
N ARG A 202 21.59 -27.79 22.39
CA ARG A 202 22.61 -28.79 22.06
C ARG A 202 23.14 -28.61 20.64
N GLU A 203 22.26 -28.46 19.67
CA GLU A 203 22.62 -28.43 18.25
C GLU A 203 23.13 -27.08 17.76
N TRP A 204 22.69 -25.98 18.36
CA TRP A 204 23.25 -24.66 18.07
C TRP A 204 24.53 -24.42 18.87
N GLY A 205 24.62 -24.95 20.09
CA GLY A 205 25.83 -24.88 20.92
C GLY A 205 27.04 -25.60 20.30
N SER A 206 26.82 -26.62 19.45
CA SER A 206 27.89 -27.25 18.68
C SER A 206 28.41 -26.40 17.52
N LEU A 207 27.59 -25.47 17.01
CA LEU A 207 28.00 -24.49 15.99
C LEU A 207 28.63 -23.24 16.61
N ARG A 208 28.12 -22.81 17.77
CA ARG A 208 28.57 -21.60 18.47
C ARG A 208 28.61 -21.85 19.97
N SER A 209 29.81 -22.10 20.48
CA SER A 209 30.04 -22.23 21.92
C SER A 209 29.68 -20.91 22.62
N GLY A 210 28.90 -20.98 23.70
CA GLY A 210 28.46 -19.79 24.44
C GLY A 210 27.25 -19.06 23.84
N LEU A 211 26.55 -19.64 22.85
CA LEU A 211 25.34 -19.05 22.29
C LEU A 211 24.23 -18.87 23.34
N GLU A 212 23.67 -17.67 23.40
CA GLU A 212 22.48 -17.37 24.19
C GLU A 212 21.20 -17.62 23.38
N ILE A 213 20.20 -18.21 24.03
CA ILE A 213 18.85 -18.38 23.51
C ILE A 213 17.93 -17.48 24.31
N GLY A 214 17.24 -16.58 23.61
CA GLY A 214 16.21 -15.71 24.16
C GLY A 214 14.81 -16.18 23.80
N HIS A 215 13.80 -15.79 24.57
CA HIS A 215 12.40 -16.03 24.23
C HIS A 215 11.55 -14.77 24.43
N VAL A 216 10.81 -14.38 23.38
CA VAL A 216 9.74 -13.39 23.47
C VAL A 216 8.44 -14.14 23.73
N GLY A 217 7.79 -13.91 24.86
CA GLY A 217 6.60 -14.68 25.25
C GLY A 217 5.75 -13.99 26.32
N VAL A 218 4.79 -14.73 26.87
CA VAL A 218 3.95 -14.24 27.96
C VAL A 218 4.58 -14.69 29.29
N GLY A 219 4.85 -13.72 30.17
CA GLY A 219 5.38 -14.02 31.50
C GLY A 219 6.74 -14.72 31.47
N MET A 220 6.84 -15.84 32.22
CA MET A 220 8.07 -16.62 32.41
C MET A 220 8.07 -17.94 31.62
N GLU A 221 7.34 -17.99 30.51
CA GLU A 221 7.28 -19.18 29.67
C GLU A 221 8.67 -19.62 29.19
N TYR A 222 8.98 -20.88 29.47
CA TYR A 222 10.25 -21.54 29.14
C TYR A 222 11.50 -20.94 29.80
N ALA A 223 11.33 -20.18 30.90
CA ALA A 223 12.43 -19.57 31.63
C ALA A 223 13.55 -20.55 32.01
N ALA A 224 13.23 -21.81 32.29
CA ALA A 224 14.23 -22.83 32.60
C ALA A 224 15.10 -23.24 31.39
N GLN A 225 14.61 -23.08 30.17
CA GLN A 225 15.26 -23.53 28.93
C GLN A 225 16.06 -22.42 28.22
N VAL A 226 15.79 -21.15 28.53
CA VAL A 226 16.38 -19.98 27.87
C VAL A 226 17.24 -19.14 28.81
N ASP A 227 18.09 -18.27 28.26
CA ASP A 227 19.03 -17.44 29.03
C ASP A 227 18.52 -16.03 29.24
N SER A 228 17.66 -15.54 28.34
CA SER A 228 17.05 -14.21 28.44
C SER A 228 15.57 -14.24 28.08
N LEU A 229 14.79 -13.42 28.78
CA LEU A 229 13.35 -13.33 28.61
C LEU A 229 12.96 -11.94 28.13
N TYR A 230 12.07 -11.92 27.14
CA TYR A 230 11.57 -10.71 26.54
C TYR A 230 10.04 -10.64 26.60
N PRO A 231 9.44 -10.38 27.78
CA PRO A 231 7.99 -10.40 27.93
C PRO A 231 7.32 -9.38 27.01
N PHE A 232 6.19 -9.77 26.41
CA PHE A 232 5.41 -8.88 25.56
C PHE A 232 4.84 -7.71 26.35
N LEU A 233 5.17 -6.49 25.93
CA LEU A 233 4.46 -5.28 26.33
C LEU A 233 3.71 -4.74 25.10
N PRO A 234 2.41 -5.03 24.97
CA PRO A 234 1.62 -4.56 23.84
C PRO A 234 1.36 -3.06 23.96
N LEU A 235 1.82 -2.27 22.99
CA LEU A 235 1.44 -0.87 22.89
C LEU A 235 0.16 -0.76 22.08
N ILE A 236 -0.97 -1.08 22.71
CA ILE A 236 -2.30 -1.03 22.07
C ILE A 236 -3.28 -0.37 23.02
N ARG A 237 -4.04 0.61 22.51
CA ARG A 237 -5.03 1.35 23.30
C ARG A 237 -6.31 0.55 23.44
N ASP A 238 -6.97 0.66 24.60
CA ASP A 238 -8.32 0.17 24.79
C ASP A 238 -9.33 1.30 24.55
N GLY A 239 -9.90 1.33 23.34
CA GLY A 239 -10.65 2.48 22.84
C GLY A 239 -9.74 3.71 22.75
N ASP A 240 -10.17 4.80 23.39
CA ASP A 240 -9.43 6.07 23.42
C ASP A 240 -8.46 6.16 24.62
N SER A 241 -8.49 5.19 25.54
CA SER A 241 -7.63 5.20 26.73
C SER A 241 -6.15 5.05 26.36
N PRO A 242 -5.23 5.82 26.96
CA PRO A 242 -3.79 5.61 26.79
C PRO A 242 -3.37 4.19 27.22
N VAL A 243 -2.22 3.74 26.72
CA VAL A 243 -1.66 2.44 27.12
C VAL A 243 -1.26 2.46 28.60
N ASP A 244 -1.71 1.48 29.39
CA ASP A 244 -1.33 1.31 30.80
C ASP A 244 0.10 0.74 30.95
N ILE A 245 1.08 1.59 30.67
CA ILE A 245 2.51 1.23 30.71
C ILE A 245 2.94 0.86 32.12
N ASP A 246 2.49 1.61 33.13
CA ASP A 246 2.89 1.40 34.52
C ASP A 246 2.37 0.06 35.06
N GLY A 247 1.11 -0.29 34.77
CA GLY A 247 0.57 -1.61 35.11
C GLY A 247 1.33 -2.75 34.44
N HIS A 248 1.70 -2.62 33.17
CA HIS A 248 2.55 -3.60 32.50
C HIS A 248 3.94 -3.75 33.13
N LEU A 249 4.55 -2.64 33.56
CA LEU A 249 5.86 -2.66 34.21
C LEU A 249 5.80 -3.18 35.65
N ASP A 250 4.70 -2.98 36.37
CA ASP A 250 4.47 -3.59 37.69
C ASP A 250 4.38 -5.11 37.58
N VAL A 251 3.63 -5.60 36.60
CA VAL A 251 3.57 -7.03 36.28
C VAL A 251 4.96 -7.56 35.98
N LEU A 252 5.73 -6.87 35.13
CA LEU A 252 7.10 -7.27 34.79
C LEU A 252 8.02 -7.33 36.02
N ALA A 253 7.93 -6.33 36.91
CA ALA A 253 8.70 -6.29 38.15
C ALA A 253 8.39 -7.50 39.04
N GLY A 254 7.12 -7.92 39.10
CA GLY A 254 6.70 -9.12 39.82
C GLY A 254 7.27 -10.43 39.27
N LEU A 255 7.70 -10.47 38.00
CA LEU A 255 8.30 -11.65 37.38
C LEU A 255 9.80 -11.79 37.68
N LYS A 256 10.51 -10.68 37.92
CA LYS A 256 11.98 -10.65 38.09
C LYS A 256 12.51 -11.61 39.18
N PRO A 257 11.89 -11.73 40.37
CA PRO A 257 12.37 -12.66 41.40
C PRO A 257 12.37 -14.13 40.94
N GLY A 258 11.46 -14.51 40.04
CA GLY A 258 11.37 -15.87 39.50
C GLY A 258 12.25 -16.16 38.30
N ALA A 259 13.11 -15.21 37.89
CA ALA A 259 13.95 -15.33 36.71
C ALA A 259 15.34 -15.93 36.99
N ASP A 260 15.65 -16.32 38.24
CA ASP A 260 16.95 -16.85 38.65
C ASP A 260 18.13 -15.98 38.17
N GLY A 261 18.00 -14.66 38.29
CA GLY A 261 19.02 -13.69 37.87
C GLY A 261 19.16 -13.47 36.36
N LYS A 262 18.33 -14.11 35.53
CA LYS A 262 18.36 -13.94 34.07
C LYS A 262 17.86 -12.56 33.65
N PRO A 263 18.39 -12.01 32.53
CA PRO A 263 17.86 -10.77 31.96
C PRO A 263 16.37 -10.89 31.61
N VAL A 264 15.58 -9.93 32.12
CA VAL A 264 14.15 -9.78 31.80
C VAL A 264 13.94 -8.37 31.24
N VAL A 265 13.76 -8.26 29.93
CA VAL A 265 13.68 -6.97 29.22
C VAL A 265 12.38 -6.90 28.41
N PRO A 266 11.51 -5.90 28.61
CA PRO A 266 10.24 -5.85 27.89
C PRO A 266 10.45 -5.61 26.39
N LEU A 267 9.77 -6.38 25.55
CA LEU A 267 9.65 -6.11 24.11
C LEU A 267 8.43 -5.21 23.88
N LEU A 268 8.67 -3.94 23.58
CA LEU A 268 7.64 -2.95 23.28
C LEU A 268 7.10 -3.18 21.86
N LYS A 269 5.92 -3.79 21.76
CA LYS A 269 5.32 -4.15 20.47
C LYS A 269 4.41 -3.05 19.96
N VAL A 270 4.91 -2.29 18.98
CA VAL A 270 4.24 -1.11 18.40
C VAL A 270 3.25 -1.51 17.29
N CYS A 271 3.57 -2.48 16.43
CA CYS A 271 2.69 -2.82 15.29
C CYS A 271 1.79 -4.04 15.56
N TRP A 272 0.52 -3.92 15.18
CA TRP A 272 -0.52 -4.96 15.21
C TRP A 272 -1.32 -5.02 13.88
N ALA A 273 -0.64 -4.78 12.76
CA ALA A 273 -1.27 -4.67 11.44
C ALA A 273 -2.46 -3.68 11.47
N ALA A 274 -3.65 -4.08 11.01
CA ALA A 274 -4.86 -3.24 10.99
C ALA A 274 -5.38 -2.84 12.39
N ALA A 275 -4.91 -3.48 13.46
CA ALA A 275 -5.30 -3.16 14.84
C ALA A 275 -4.36 -2.14 15.52
N THR A 276 -3.37 -1.60 14.81
CA THR A 276 -2.43 -0.61 15.35
C THR A 276 -3.15 0.71 15.63
N ASN A 277 -3.27 1.09 16.90
CA ASN A 277 -3.97 2.30 17.35
C ASN A 277 -3.18 3.13 18.38
N ASN A 278 -1.92 2.79 18.64
CA ASN A 278 -1.06 3.63 19.47
C ASN A 278 -0.65 4.92 18.74
N THR A 279 -0.23 5.89 19.54
CA THR A 279 0.22 7.21 19.12
C THR A 279 1.70 7.40 19.41
N THR A 280 2.28 8.50 18.91
CA THR A 280 3.65 8.90 19.29
C THR A 280 3.83 8.98 20.81
N ASP A 281 2.85 9.54 21.52
CA ASP A 281 2.95 9.68 22.99
C ASP A 281 2.99 8.31 23.67
N ASP A 282 2.17 7.34 23.24
CA ASP A 282 2.20 5.98 23.80
C ASP A 282 3.60 5.33 23.67
N VAL A 283 4.27 5.50 22.52
CA VAL A 283 5.63 4.99 22.30
C VAL A 283 6.66 5.75 23.15
N VAL A 284 6.58 7.08 23.18
CA VAL A 284 7.48 7.94 23.96
C VAL A 284 7.38 7.64 25.45
N GLN A 285 6.16 7.54 25.98
CA GLN A 285 5.92 7.22 27.39
C GLN A 285 6.43 5.81 27.70
N ALA A 286 6.21 4.82 26.82
CA ALA A 286 6.69 3.46 27.04
C ALA A 286 8.22 3.41 27.21
N VAL A 287 8.96 4.09 26.32
CA VAL A 287 10.42 4.18 26.41
C VAL A 287 10.85 4.89 27.70
N ARG A 288 10.27 6.07 27.98
CA ARG A 288 10.62 6.87 29.17
C ARG A 288 10.37 6.12 30.48
N ARG A 289 9.20 5.48 30.63
CA ARG A 289 8.87 4.71 31.84
C ARG A 289 9.79 3.50 32.02
N CYS A 290 10.18 2.83 30.94
CA CYS A 290 11.15 1.75 31.01
C CYS A 290 12.53 2.24 31.49
N ASP A 291 12.97 3.39 31.00
CA ASP A 291 14.21 4.04 31.43
C ASP A 291 14.16 4.49 32.90
N GLU A 292 13.07 5.18 33.31
CA GLU A 292 12.85 5.65 34.68
C GLU A 292 12.90 4.51 35.70
N ARG A 293 12.33 3.35 35.35
CA ARG A 293 12.32 2.16 36.20
C ARG A 293 13.57 1.28 36.08
N GLY A 294 14.53 1.66 35.23
CA GLY A 294 15.76 0.90 34.99
C GLY A 294 15.52 -0.50 34.41
N SER A 295 14.36 -0.76 33.81
CA SER A 295 14.00 -2.07 33.26
C SER A 295 14.65 -2.35 31.90
N GLY A 296 15.13 -1.30 31.23
CA GLY A 296 15.50 -1.38 29.81
C GLY A 296 14.28 -1.66 28.92
N SER A 297 14.46 -1.66 27.61
CA SER A 297 13.42 -2.04 26.66
C SER A 297 14.01 -2.42 25.31
N ILE A 298 13.28 -3.23 24.55
CA ILE A 298 13.53 -3.46 23.12
C ILE A 298 12.33 -2.97 22.32
N LEU A 299 12.52 -1.98 21.45
CA LEU A 299 11.44 -1.39 20.65
C LEU A 299 11.26 -2.15 19.33
N TRP A 300 10.04 -2.65 19.09
CA TRP A 300 9.68 -3.42 17.90
C TRP A 300 8.68 -2.65 17.02
N TYR A 301 9.06 -2.12 15.85
CA TYR A 301 10.41 -2.17 15.25
C TYR A 301 10.69 -1.01 14.28
N TYR A 302 11.97 -0.75 14.02
CA TYR A 302 12.52 0.44 13.37
C TYR A 302 11.83 0.80 12.05
N ASP A 303 11.70 -0.19 11.17
CA ASP A 303 11.14 -0.03 9.82
C ASP A 303 9.71 0.56 9.87
N TRP A 304 8.91 0.11 10.84
CA TRP A 304 7.54 0.59 11.03
C TRP A 304 7.48 1.96 11.69
N ILE A 305 8.48 2.35 12.47
CA ILE A 305 8.44 3.64 13.18
C ILE A 305 9.03 4.73 12.30
N PHE A 306 10.20 4.49 11.71
CA PHE A 306 11.03 5.49 11.05
C PHE A 306 10.94 5.47 9.52
N HIS A 307 10.39 4.40 8.92
CA HIS A 307 10.18 4.26 7.47
C HIS A 307 8.72 3.97 7.10
N ASP A 308 7.78 4.28 8.01
CA ASP A 308 6.35 4.20 7.71
C ASP A 308 5.94 5.27 6.69
N ARG A 309 5.20 4.83 5.67
CA ARG A 309 4.71 5.69 4.59
C ARG A 309 3.45 6.45 4.98
N ASP A 310 2.79 6.06 6.07
CA ASP A 310 1.58 6.71 6.56
C ASP A 310 1.88 7.91 7.49
N GLY A 311 3.15 8.15 7.83
CA GLY A 311 3.57 9.30 8.65
C GLY A 311 2.96 9.30 10.05
N ARG A 312 2.67 8.13 10.63
CA ARG A 312 1.92 8.00 11.90
C ARG A 312 2.61 8.67 13.09
N TYR A 313 3.93 8.67 13.12
CA TYR A 313 4.72 9.05 14.29
C TYR A 313 5.50 10.34 14.09
N ASP A 314 5.65 11.12 15.16
CA ASP A 314 6.68 12.14 15.23
C ASP A 314 8.02 11.46 15.54
N LEU A 315 8.79 11.24 14.47
CA LEU A 315 10.07 10.54 14.50
C LEU A 315 11.08 11.22 15.43
N LYS A 316 11.07 12.56 15.44
CA LYS A 316 11.98 13.35 16.26
C LYS A 316 11.65 13.19 17.73
N ALA A 317 10.37 13.16 18.09
CA ALA A 317 9.94 12.92 19.47
C ALA A 317 10.35 11.53 19.97
N ILE A 318 10.17 10.47 19.15
CA ILE A 318 10.56 9.11 19.51
C ILE A 318 12.08 8.98 19.61
N LEU A 319 12.85 9.51 18.65
CA LEU A 319 14.30 9.50 18.73
C LEU A 319 14.80 10.25 19.97
N THR A 320 14.20 11.40 20.29
CA THR A 320 14.53 12.17 21.49
C THR A 320 14.24 11.37 22.75
N ALA A 321 13.13 10.61 22.79
CA ALA A 321 12.82 9.71 23.91
C ALA A 321 13.85 8.58 24.05
N LEU A 322 14.37 8.06 22.94
CA LEU A 322 15.50 7.13 22.92
C LEU A 322 16.83 7.79 23.34
N GLY A 323 16.86 9.13 23.47
CA GLY A 323 18.06 9.90 23.82
C GLY A 323 18.96 10.21 22.62
N GLY A 324 18.41 10.14 21.41
CA GLY A 324 19.13 10.34 20.16
C GLY A 324 19.18 11.78 19.66
N ASP A 325 20.21 12.05 18.86
CA ASP A 325 20.44 13.31 18.16
C ASP A 325 19.84 13.25 16.75
N TRP A 326 18.79 14.04 16.53
CA TRP A 326 18.12 14.15 15.24
C TRP A 326 19.06 14.59 14.12
N SER A 327 20.01 15.48 14.39
CA SER A 327 20.88 16.03 13.33
C SER A 327 21.74 14.96 12.65
N LYS A 328 22.12 13.90 13.38
CA LYS A 328 22.91 12.78 12.86
C LYS A 328 22.13 11.88 11.91
N VAL A 329 20.82 11.79 12.08
CA VAL A 329 19.97 10.86 11.31
C VAL A 329 19.00 11.58 10.38
N ALA A 330 18.86 12.90 10.51
CA ALA A 330 17.98 13.71 9.68
C ALA A 330 18.30 13.56 8.19
N GLY A 331 19.57 13.39 7.80
CA GLY A 331 19.92 13.17 6.40
C GLY A 331 19.25 11.93 5.78
N TYR A 332 19.00 10.90 6.60
CA TYR A 332 18.29 9.68 6.19
C TYR A 332 16.77 9.83 6.33
N LEU A 333 16.32 10.50 7.39
CA LEU A 333 14.91 10.59 7.78
C LEU A 333 14.18 11.85 7.28
N ALA A 334 14.87 12.85 6.73
CA ALA A 334 14.29 14.09 6.22
C ALA A 334 13.52 13.92 4.90
N GLY A 335 13.63 12.75 4.26
CA GLY A 335 12.75 12.34 3.16
C GLY A 335 11.41 11.74 3.62
N VAL A 336 11.14 11.66 4.93
CA VAL A 336 9.93 11.04 5.49
C VAL A 336 8.80 12.08 5.73
N SER A 337 9.00 13.34 5.34
CA SER A 337 7.91 14.32 5.18
C SER A 337 7.83 14.80 3.72
N HIS A 338 6.69 14.52 3.08
CA HIS A 338 6.19 15.05 1.81
C HIS A 338 7.23 15.51 0.77
N GLU A 339 7.53 14.65 -0.21
CA GLU A 339 7.28 14.87 -1.64
C GLU A 339 7.85 13.69 -2.46
N ASP A 340 7.09 13.30 -3.49
CA ASP A 340 7.39 12.36 -4.57
C ASP A 340 8.75 11.62 -4.57
N THR A 341 8.72 10.29 -4.37
CA THR A 341 9.55 9.38 -5.19
C THR A 341 8.97 7.96 -5.27
N HIS A 342 8.64 7.55 -6.49
CA HIS A 342 8.42 6.16 -6.87
C HIS A 342 9.75 5.52 -7.33
N GLY A 343 10.03 4.29 -6.90
CA GLY A 343 10.88 3.35 -7.65
C GLY A 343 11.53 2.26 -6.81
N ALA A 344 11.20 1.00 -7.07
CA ALA A 344 11.76 -0.18 -6.39
C ALA A 344 12.94 -0.80 -7.20
N GLY A 345 14.05 -1.10 -6.49
CA GLY A 345 15.11 -2.13 -6.71
C GLY A 345 15.91 -2.14 -8.03
N SER A 346 17.24 -2.25 -8.12
CA SER A 346 18.31 -2.60 -7.17
C SER A 346 19.69 -2.22 -7.76
N LYS A 347 20.73 -2.26 -6.90
CA LYS A 347 22.19 -2.21 -7.12
C LYS A 347 22.86 -0.87 -6.81
N GLY A 348 23.79 -0.93 -5.84
CA GLY A 348 24.40 0.15 -5.06
C GLY A 348 24.67 1.46 -5.81
N LYS A 349 24.40 2.58 -5.13
CA LYS A 349 24.84 3.91 -5.59
C LYS A 349 26.34 4.09 -5.29
N PRO A 350 27.19 4.21 -6.32
CA PRO A 350 28.59 4.61 -6.21
C PRO A 350 28.69 6.09 -5.80
N THR A 351 29.67 6.37 -4.97
CA THR A 351 30.04 7.70 -4.48
C THR A 351 30.72 8.52 -5.58
N GLY A 352 29.93 9.26 -6.37
CA GLY A 352 30.44 10.23 -7.34
C GLY A 352 29.32 10.98 -8.06
N GLN A 353 29.57 12.23 -8.49
CA GLN A 353 28.57 13.03 -9.21
C GLN A 353 28.44 12.57 -10.67
N GLY A 354 27.23 12.66 -11.24
CA GLY A 354 26.99 12.49 -12.68
C GLY A 354 27.34 13.75 -13.48
N TYR A 355 27.30 13.68 -14.81
CA TYR A 355 27.40 14.87 -15.66
C TYR A 355 26.07 15.63 -15.70
N THR A 356 26.13 16.95 -15.67
CA THR A 356 24.97 17.83 -15.88
C THR A 356 24.53 17.80 -17.34
N ALA A 357 23.28 18.20 -17.61
CA ALA A 357 22.77 18.25 -18.98
C ALA A 357 23.57 19.22 -19.88
N GLU A 358 24.16 20.26 -19.30
CA GLU A 358 25.02 21.22 -20.02
C GLU A 358 26.37 20.61 -20.39
N GLU A 359 27.02 19.92 -19.44
CA GLU A 359 28.28 19.19 -19.68
C GLU A 359 28.10 18.09 -20.75
N ILE A 360 26.96 17.39 -20.75
CA ILE A 360 26.64 16.34 -21.74
C ILE A 360 26.50 16.92 -23.15
N ARG A 361 25.83 18.07 -23.29
CA ARG A 361 25.68 18.74 -24.59
C ARG A 361 27.01 19.29 -25.12
N ALA A 362 27.84 19.86 -24.24
CA ALA A 362 29.09 20.51 -24.62
C ALA A 362 30.26 19.55 -24.89
N THR A 363 30.16 18.29 -24.47
CA THR A 363 31.23 17.29 -24.62
C THR A 363 31.01 16.41 -25.86
N ASP A 364 32.06 16.18 -26.64
CA ASP A 364 32.06 15.27 -27.79
C ASP A 364 31.84 13.79 -27.41
N THR A 365 31.19 13.05 -28.29
CA THR A 365 30.85 11.63 -28.09
C THR A 365 32.07 10.77 -27.76
N GLU A 366 33.17 10.92 -28.50
CA GLU A 366 34.38 10.10 -28.30
C GLU A 366 35.02 10.34 -26.92
N VAL A 367 34.91 11.55 -26.38
CA VAL A 367 35.43 11.87 -25.04
C VAL A 367 34.70 11.05 -23.98
N PHE A 368 33.39 10.80 -24.15
CA PHE A 368 32.67 9.92 -23.22
C PHE A 368 33.03 8.44 -23.37
N PHE A 369 33.41 7.97 -24.58
CA PHE A 369 33.95 6.62 -24.76
C PHE A 369 35.31 6.43 -24.08
N GLU A 370 36.15 7.47 -24.03
CA GLU A 370 37.39 7.44 -23.25
C GLU A 370 37.11 7.48 -21.73
N ARG A 371 36.13 8.27 -21.31
CA ARG A 371 35.70 8.37 -19.89
C ARG A 371 34.97 7.12 -19.36
N ILE A 372 34.56 6.19 -20.22
CA ILE A 372 34.14 4.83 -19.81
C ILE A 372 35.31 4.09 -19.13
N VAL A 373 36.53 4.29 -19.63
CA VAL A 373 37.75 3.64 -19.13
C VAL A 373 38.43 4.50 -18.08
N HIS A 374 38.50 5.80 -18.34
CA HIS A 374 39.18 6.79 -17.51
C HIS A 374 38.17 7.71 -16.83
N VAL A 375 37.54 7.18 -15.77
CA VAL A 375 36.55 7.93 -14.98
C VAL A 375 37.21 9.18 -14.41
N GLU A 376 36.60 10.34 -14.65
CA GLU A 376 37.09 11.60 -14.12
C GLU A 376 37.00 11.66 -12.60
N GLU A 377 37.97 12.34 -11.98
CA GLU A 377 38.03 12.48 -10.52
C GLU A 377 36.74 13.12 -9.98
N GLY A 378 36.15 12.51 -8.96
CA GLY A 378 34.87 12.92 -8.37
C GLY A 378 33.62 12.49 -9.15
N ARG A 379 33.76 11.83 -10.31
CA ARG A 379 32.63 11.32 -11.10
C ARG A 379 32.33 9.85 -10.78
N HIS A 380 31.05 9.53 -10.92
CA HIS A 380 30.55 8.16 -10.77
C HIS A 380 31.16 7.20 -11.81
N GLN A 381 31.45 5.95 -11.44
CA GLN A 381 32.13 4.97 -12.32
C GLN A 381 31.39 4.64 -13.63
N PHE A 382 30.08 4.86 -13.70
CA PHE A 382 29.28 4.72 -14.94
C PHE A 382 28.86 6.06 -15.55
N SER A 383 29.42 7.18 -15.08
CA SER A 383 29.03 8.53 -15.54
C SER A 383 29.25 8.70 -17.05
N GLY A 384 30.34 8.17 -17.61
CA GLY A 384 30.60 8.18 -19.06
C GLY A 384 29.54 7.42 -19.87
N LEU A 385 29.18 6.20 -19.45
CA LEU A 385 28.09 5.43 -20.06
C LEU A 385 26.73 6.15 -19.95
N GLN A 386 26.41 6.69 -18.77
CA GLN A 386 25.16 7.40 -18.57
C GLN A 386 25.09 8.68 -19.40
N ALA A 387 26.23 9.37 -19.59
CA ALA A 387 26.33 10.52 -20.47
C ALA A 387 26.12 10.14 -21.94
N LEU A 388 26.70 9.04 -22.42
CA LEU A 388 26.43 8.54 -23.79
C LEU A 388 24.95 8.23 -24.01
N LEU A 389 24.29 7.58 -23.05
CA LEU A 389 22.85 7.29 -23.13
C LEU A 389 22.00 8.56 -23.07
N ALA A 390 22.38 9.54 -22.24
CA ALA A 390 21.69 10.83 -22.19
C ALA A 390 21.87 11.61 -23.51
N LYS A 391 23.08 11.62 -24.06
CA LYS A 391 23.41 12.28 -25.33
C LYS A 391 22.68 11.65 -26.53
N ALA A 392 22.59 10.31 -26.55
CA ALA A 392 21.80 9.58 -27.55
C ALA A 392 20.29 9.93 -27.52
N ARG A 393 19.77 10.39 -26.37
CA ARG A 393 18.37 10.83 -26.21
C ARG A 393 18.16 12.31 -26.53
N SER A 394 19.15 13.18 -26.28
CA SER A 394 18.98 14.64 -26.35
C SER A 394 19.45 15.31 -27.64
N ASP A 395 20.44 14.75 -28.35
CA ASP A 395 21.20 15.47 -29.38
C ASP A 395 20.82 15.06 -30.83
N GLY A 396 19.63 14.46 -31.01
CA GLY A 396 19.05 14.14 -32.31
C GLY A 396 19.54 12.84 -32.96
N ALA A 397 18.93 12.48 -34.10
CA ALA A 397 19.12 11.18 -34.75
C ALA A 397 20.55 10.91 -35.24
N ALA A 398 21.27 11.94 -35.70
CA ALA A 398 22.65 11.80 -36.18
C ALA A 398 23.62 11.41 -35.05
N THR A 399 23.52 12.06 -33.88
CA THR A 399 24.33 11.77 -32.69
C THR A 399 24.01 10.38 -32.13
N ARG A 400 22.73 9.99 -32.13
CA ARG A 400 22.31 8.63 -31.76
C ARG A 400 22.95 7.56 -32.67
N ASP A 401 22.97 7.80 -33.98
CA ASP A 401 23.56 6.87 -34.95
C ASP A 401 25.09 6.79 -34.83
N GLU A 402 25.75 7.92 -34.56
CA GLU A 402 27.18 7.98 -34.26
C GLU A 402 27.55 7.14 -33.04
N ILE A 403 26.82 7.31 -31.92
CA ILE A 403 27.05 6.55 -30.68
C ILE A 403 26.82 5.05 -30.92
N LEU A 404 25.75 4.68 -31.64
CA LEU A 404 25.45 3.29 -31.97
C LEU A 404 26.60 2.66 -32.77
N ARG A 405 27.04 3.31 -33.86
CA ARG A 405 28.13 2.81 -34.71
C ARG A 405 29.42 2.64 -33.91
N ARG A 406 29.79 3.64 -33.10
CA ARG A 406 31.02 3.58 -32.30
C ARG A 406 30.96 2.49 -31.23
N ALA A 407 29.83 2.31 -30.54
CA ALA A 407 29.66 1.24 -29.58
C ALA A 407 29.74 -0.16 -30.22
N VAL A 408 29.22 -0.34 -31.44
CA VAL A 408 29.37 -1.58 -32.21
C VAL A 408 30.84 -1.86 -32.53
N GLU A 409 31.59 -0.86 -33.00
CA GLU A 409 33.02 -0.97 -33.28
C GLU A 409 33.81 -1.38 -32.01
N VAL A 410 33.55 -0.71 -30.89
CA VAL A 410 34.22 -0.99 -29.61
C VAL A 410 33.96 -2.43 -29.13
N VAL A 411 32.72 -2.92 -29.20
CA VAL A 411 32.41 -4.31 -28.76
C VAL A 411 33.15 -5.34 -29.64
N GLY A 412 33.25 -5.07 -30.95
CA GLY A 412 33.88 -5.97 -31.92
C GLY A 412 35.42 -5.96 -31.91
N ASP A 413 36.05 -4.89 -31.43
CA ASP A 413 37.50 -4.77 -31.39
C ASP A 413 38.10 -5.46 -30.16
N ARG A 414 38.75 -6.62 -30.36
CA ARG A 414 39.41 -7.37 -29.28
C ARG A 414 40.64 -6.64 -28.70
N SER A 415 41.14 -5.58 -29.35
CA SER A 415 42.23 -4.74 -28.84
C SER A 415 41.76 -3.68 -27.83
N GLU A 416 40.46 -3.35 -27.83
CA GLU A 416 39.89 -2.40 -26.87
C GLU A 416 39.82 -3.01 -25.46
N PRO A 417 40.01 -2.21 -24.39
CA PRO A 417 39.93 -2.69 -23.01
C PRO A 417 38.61 -3.38 -22.71
N LEU A 418 38.64 -4.50 -21.98
CA LEU A 418 37.45 -5.29 -21.65
C LEU A 418 36.34 -4.44 -20.98
N VAL A 419 36.73 -3.45 -20.17
CA VAL A 419 35.80 -2.49 -19.54
C VAL A 419 35.06 -1.62 -20.56
N LYS A 420 35.75 -1.15 -21.60
CA LYS A 420 35.17 -0.38 -22.70
C LYS A 420 34.19 -1.24 -23.50
N ARG A 421 34.57 -2.50 -23.75
CA ARG A 421 33.76 -3.48 -24.49
C ARG A 421 32.47 -3.83 -23.74
N TRP A 422 32.53 -4.23 -22.47
CA TRP A 422 31.31 -4.63 -21.75
C TRP A 422 30.40 -3.44 -21.40
N GLN A 423 30.94 -2.25 -21.08
CA GLN A 423 30.09 -1.07 -20.90
C GLN A 423 29.42 -0.66 -22.20
N SER A 424 30.09 -0.80 -23.35
CA SER A 424 29.48 -0.54 -24.66
C SER A 424 28.31 -1.48 -24.96
N CYS A 425 28.32 -2.73 -24.47
CA CYS A 425 27.14 -3.61 -24.56
C CYS A 425 25.90 -3.03 -23.83
N TYR A 426 26.09 -2.34 -22.70
CA TYR A 426 25.00 -1.65 -21.99
C TYR A 426 24.57 -0.35 -22.67
N VAL A 427 25.49 0.34 -23.37
CA VAL A 427 25.13 1.47 -24.25
C VAL A 427 24.23 0.97 -25.39
N LEU A 428 24.61 -0.12 -26.05
CA LEU A 428 23.83 -0.73 -27.14
C LEU A 428 22.42 -1.15 -26.69
N SER A 429 22.29 -1.85 -25.56
CA SER A 429 20.98 -2.23 -25.03
C SER A 429 20.17 -1.04 -24.51
N GLY A 430 20.82 0.02 -24.02
CA GLY A 430 20.17 1.27 -23.64
C GLY A 430 19.68 2.11 -24.83
N ILE A 431 20.29 1.97 -26.01
CA ILE A 431 19.83 2.58 -27.27
C ILE A 431 18.68 1.78 -27.89
N GLY A 432 18.67 0.46 -27.72
CA GLY A 432 17.58 -0.42 -28.14
C GLY A 432 17.39 -0.50 -29.66
N ASP A 433 18.47 -0.44 -30.44
CA ASP A 433 18.43 -0.52 -31.91
C ASP A 433 18.87 -1.93 -32.35
N ASP A 434 17.99 -2.65 -33.07
CA ASP A 434 18.20 -4.05 -33.47
C ASP A 434 19.48 -4.26 -34.30
N ARG A 435 20.04 -3.20 -34.91
CA ARG A 435 21.36 -3.25 -35.57
C ARG A 435 22.50 -3.68 -34.63
N ALA A 436 22.31 -3.60 -33.32
CA ALA A 436 23.27 -4.08 -32.31
C ALA A 436 23.21 -5.60 -32.05
N ILE A 437 22.13 -6.29 -32.41
CA ILE A 437 21.95 -7.72 -32.12
C ILE A 437 23.09 -8.60 -32.69
N PRO A 438 23.56 -8.41 -33.94
CA PRO A 438 24.64 -9.22 -34.49
C PRO A 438 25.93 -9.16 -33.67
N ILE A 439 26.34 -7.95 -33.23
CA ILE A 439 27.57 -7.78 -32.47
C ILE A 439 27.43 -8.30 -31.03
N LEU A 440 26.25 -8.14 -30.42
CA LEU A 440 25.98 -8.71 -29.09
C LEU A 440 25.93 -10.24 -29.13
N ARG A 441 25.39 -10.83 -30.19
CA ARG A 441 25.47 -12.29 -30.41
C ARG A 441 26.91 -12.77 -30.56
N GLN A 442 27.75 -12.02 -31.28
CA GLN A 442 29.18 -12.33 -31.37
C GLN A 442 29.87 -12.24 -30.00
N ALA A 443 29.54 -11.21 -29.20
CA ALA A 443 30.05 -11.02 -27.84
C ALA A 443 29.60 -12.12 -26.85
N LEU A 444 28.51 -12.82 -27.15
CA LEU A 444 28.01 -13.97 -26.41
C LEU A 444 28.73 -15.30 -26.79
N SER A 445 29.51 -15.31 -27.86
CA SER A 445 30.20 -16.53 -28.32
C SER A 445 31.25 -17.03 -27.32
N SER A 446 31.47 -18.35 -27.27
CA SER A 446 32.41 -19.01 -26.34
C SER A 446 33.87 -18.59 -26.48
N GLU A 447 34.24 -17.86 -27.53
CA GLU A 447 35.59 -17.33 -27.73
C GLU A 447 35.85 -16.05 -26.92
N GLU A 448 34.81 -15.41 -26.39
CA GLU A 448 34.92 -14.16 -25.63
C GLU A 448 35.00 -14.40 -24.11
N PRO A 449 35.58 -13.47 -23.34
CA PRO A 449 35.69 -13.59 -21.89
C PRO A 449 34.33 -13.76 -21.18
N GLU A 450 34.28 -14.54 -20.09
CA GLU A 450 33.06 -14.82 -19.29
C GLU A 450 32.24 -13.56 -18.96
N LEU A 451 32.91 -12.48 -18.54
CA LEU A 451 32.26 -11.21 -18.21
C LEU A 451 31.56 -10.59 -19.42
N LEU A 452 32.22 -10.59 -20.58
CA LEU A 452 31.65 -10.01 -21.81
C LEU A 452 30.47 -10.84 -22.30
N ARG A 453 30.55 -12.18 -22.23
CA ARG A 453 29.45 -13.10 -22.57
C ARG A 453 28.25 -12.89 -21.65
N SER A 454 28.47 -12.81 -20.34
CA SER A 454 27.39 -12.55 -19.36
C SER A 454 26.70 -11.22 -19.62
N VAL A 455 27.46 -10.16 -19.88
CA VAL A 455 26.91 -8.83 -20.18
C VAL A 455 26.20 -8.80 -21.53
N ALA A 456 26.72 -9.50 -22.54
CA ALA A 456 26.07 -9.66 -23.84
C ALA A 456 24.73 -10.40 -23.71
N ALA A 457 24.64 -11.43 -22.85
CA ALA A 457 23.38 -12.10 -22.54
C ALA A 457 22.36 -11.15 -21.88
N CYS A 458 22.79 -10.34 -20.90
CA CYS A 458 21.96 -9.31 -20.28
C CYS A 458 21.48 -8.27 -21.30
N ALA A 459 22.39 -7.82 -22.18
CA ALA A 459 22.10 -6.83 -23.21
C ALA A 459 21.10 -7.36 -24.23
N LEU A 460 21.28 -8.60 -24.73
CA LEU A 460 20.34 -9.27 -25.63
C LEU A 460 18.97 -9.50 -24.96
N GLY A 461 18.94 -9.82 -23.67
CA GLY A 461 17.71 -9.98 -22.89
C GLY A 461 16.88 -8.71 -22.75
N ALA A 462 17.45 -7.54 -23.08
CA ALA A 462 16.75 -6.26 -23.08
C ALA A 462 16.07 -5.95 -24.43
N PHE A 463 16.36 -6.69 -25.50
CA PHE A 463 15.71 -6.52 -26.80
C PHE A 463 14.42 -7.34 -26.88
N ASP A 464 13.34 -6.74 -27.39
CA ASP A 464 12.11 -7.44 -27.73
C ASP A 464 12.15 -7.96 -29.18
N SER A 465 13.25 -8.64 -29.52
CA SER A 465 13.49 -9.17 -30.87
C SER A 465 13.55 -10.69 -30.85
N GLN A 466 12.85 -11.32 -31.81
CA GLN A 466 12.93 -12.76 -31.99
C GLN A 466 14.37 -13.22 -32.32
N GLU A 467 15.17 -12.36 -32.95
CA GLU A 467 16.57 -12.66 -33.24
C GLU A 467 17.44 -12.66 -31.98
N ALA A 468 17.23 -11.70 -31.07
CA ALA A 468 17.89 -11.69 -29.77
C ALA A 468 17.51 -12.90 -28.92
N ARG A 469 16.22 -13.29 -28.94
CA ARG A 469 15.75 -14.51 -28.27
C ARG A 469 16.40 -15.77 -28.83
N ARG A 470 16.49 -15.91 -30.15
CA ARG A 470 17.17 -17.04 -30.79
C ARG A 470 18.65 -17.10 -30.41
N ALA A 471 19.34 -15.96 -30.41
CA ALA A 471 20.74 -15.89 -29.98
C ALA A 471 20.94 -16.42 -28.55
N LEU A 472 20.06 -16.05 -27.62
CA LEU A 472 20.07 -16.54 -26.24
C LEU A 472 19.76 -18.04 -26.15
N GLU A 473 18.73 -18.52 -26.85
CA GLU A 473 18.33 -19.93 -26.85
C GLU A 473 19.40 -20.85 -27.48
N ASP A 474 20.05 -20.40 -28.55
CA ASP A 474 21.17 -21.10 -29.19
C ASP A 474 22.36 -21.17 -28.24
N SER A 475 22.74 -20.03 -27.65
CA SER A 475 23.85 -19.98 -26.68
C SER A 475 23.59 -20.85 -25.46
N ARG A 476 22.34 -20.87 -24.95
CA ARG A 476 21.93 -21.70 -23.81
C ARG A 476 22.21 -23.20 -24.02
N ARG A 477 22.11 -23.69 -25.26
CA ARG A 477 22.32 -25.11 -25.59
C ARG A 477 23.78 -25.52 -25.53
N THR A 478 24.69 -24.57 -25.76
CA THR A 478 26.13 -24.82 -25.87
C THR A 478 26.95 -24.27 -24.71
N GLU A 479 26.40 -23.32 -23.95
CA GLU A 479 27.08 -22.69 -22.82
C GLU A 479 27.34 -23.67 -21.67
N LYS A 480 28.51 -23.58 -21.07
CA LYS A 480 28.95 -24.46 -19.97
C LYS A 480 29.26 -23.69 -18.70
N ASP A 481 29.48 -22.38 -18.79
CA ASP A 481 29.73 -21.54 -17.63
C ASP A 481 28.42 -21.26 -16.88
N ALA A 482 28.39 -21.60 -15.59
CA ALA A 482 27.18 -21.50 -14.77
C ALA A 482 26.69 -20.05 -14.58
N LYS A 483 27.59 -19.05 -14.57
CA LYS A 483 27.21 -17.64 -14.41
C LYS A 483 26.67 -17.07 -15.71
N VAL A 484 27.27 -17.45 -16.84
CA VAL A 484 26.76 -17.07 -18.17
C VAL A 484 25.40 -17.75 -18.42
N LEU A 485 25.24 -19.04 -18.09
CA LEU A 485 23.96 -19.74 -18.15
C LEU A 485 22.89 -19.06 -17.32
N SER A 486 23.21 -18.69 -16.07
CA SER A 486 22.28 -17.95 -15.22
C SER A 486 21.85 -16.62 -15.85
N SER A 487 22.78 -15.90 -16.47
CA SER A 487 22.48 -14.64 -17.17
C SER A 487 21.61 -14.86 -18.41
N ILE A 488 21.85 -15.93 -19.18
CA ILE A 488 21.02 -16.32 -20.32
C ILE A 488 19.61 -16.74 -19.89
N ASP A 489 19.49 -17.52 -18.82
CA ASP A 489 18.19 -17.98 -18.29
C ASP A 489 17.34 -16.79 -17.84
N LYS A 490 17.93 -15.85 -17.10
CA LYS A 490 17.27 -14.60 -16.69
C LYS A 490 16.85 -13.76 -17.89
N ALA A 491 17.69 -13.67 -18.92
CA ALA A 491 17.38 -12.97 -20.17
C ALA A 491 16.18 -13.60 -20.91
N ILE A 492 16.12 -14.93 -21.00
CA ILE A 492 15.00 -15.66 -21.63
C ILE A 492 13.71 -15.52 -20.83
N GLN A 493 13.81 -15.51 -19.49
CA GLN A 493 12.70 -15.28 -18.56
C GLN A 493 12.22 -13.83 -18.55
N GLY A 494 12.91 -12.94 -19.26
CA GLY A 494 12.52 -11.55 -19.43
C GLY A 494 12.93 -10.65 -18.28
N GLU A 495 13.83 -11.07 -17.39
CA GLU A 495 14.26 -10.29 -16.23
C GLU A 495 15.02 -9.00 -16.61
N PHE A 496 15.61 -8.96 -17.82
CA PHE A 496 16.32 -7.79 -18.34
C PHE A 496 15.48 -6.95 -19.31
N ARG A 497 14.22 -7.34 -19.54
CA ARG A 497 13.29 -6.55 -20.37
C ARG A 497 12.97 -5.26 -19.64
N LYS A 498 13.40 -4.14 -20.21
CA LYS A 498 12.84 -2.84 -19.84
C LYS A 498 11.46 -2.73 -20.48
N SER A 499 10.47 -2.19 -19.76
CA SER A 499 9.19 -1.79 -20.36
C SER A 499 9.45 -1.01 -21.65
N PRO A 500 8.73 -1.29 -22.74
CA PRO A 500 9.14 -0.86 -24.06
C PRO A 500 9.11 0.67 -24.17
N ASP A 501 10.29 1.26 -24.35
CA ASP A 501 10.44 2.51 -25.09
C ASP A 501 10.92 2.15 -26.50
N ARG A 502 10.23 2.73 -27.47
CA ARG A 502 10.05 2.22 -28.83
C ARG A 502 11.16 2.71 -29.75
N THR A 503 11.79 1.81 -30.50
CA THR A 503 12.43 2.16 -31.77
C THR A 503 11.51 1.74 -32.92
N ARG A 504 10.90 2.78 -33.48
CA ARG A 504 9.91 2.84 -34.56
C ARG A 504 10.44 2.27 -35.89
N PRO A 505 9.71 1.40 -36.60
CA PRO A 505 9.84 1.24 -38.05
C PRO A 505 9.11 2.38 -38.78
N ALA A 506 9.64 2.77 -39.95
CA ALA A 506 9.13 3.83 -40.82
C ALA A 506 7.75 3.48 -41.44
N PRO A 507 6.97 4.50 -41.86
CA PRO A 507 5.52 4.49 -41.79
C PRO A 507 4.86 3.77 -42.98
N ALA A 508 3.84 2.96 -42.69
CA ALA A 508 2.66 2.96 -43.54
C ALA A 508 1.83 4.18 -43.11
N GLU A 509 1.39 4.97 -44.09
CA GLU A 509 0.68 6.24 -43.91
C GLU A 509 -0.40 6.16 -42.83
N GLU A 510 -0.13 6.69 -41.64
CA GLU A 510 -1.09 6.84 -40.57
C GLU A 510 -1.29 8.32 -40.28
N GLU A 511 -2.56 8.71 -40.30
CA GLU A 511 -3.07 9.98 -39.79
C GLU A 511 -2.50 10.24 -38.39
N PRO A 512 -2.22 11.51 -38.03
CA PRO A 512 -1.57 11.83 -36.77
C PRO A 512 -2.39 11.28 -35.59
N PRO A 513 -1.74 10.67 -34.58
CA PRO A 513 -2.43 10.21 -33.38
C PRO A 513 -3.06 11.41 -32.66
N PRO A 514 -4.28 11.28 -32.14
CA PRO A 514 -4.95 12.37 -31.45
C PRO A 514 -4.13 12.84 -30.25
N ILE A 515 -4.04 14.15 -30.11
CA ILE A 515 -3.40 14.81 -28.97
C ILE A 515 -4.31 14.57 -27.74
N LEU A 516 -3.81 13.83 -26.74
CA LEU A 516 -4.49 13.67 -25.46
C LEU A 516 -4.25 14.91 -24.59
N THR A 517 -5.12 15.91 -24.73
CA THR A 517 -5.26 16.98 -23.74
C THR A 517 -6.15 16.48 -22.59
N PHE A 518 -5.59 16.44 -21.38
CA PHE A 518 -6.40 16.49 -20.17
C PHE A 518 -6.79 17.96 -19.92
N PRO A 519 -8.07 18.31 -19.66
CA PRO A 519 -9.26 17.46 -19.58
C PRO A 519 -10.02 17.37 -20.92
N TYR A 520 -10.90 16.36 -20.97
CA TYR A 520 -11.82 16.04 -22.06
C TYR A 520 -12.81 17.19 -22.33
N GLU A 521 -12.51 18.03 -23.32
CA GLU A 521 -13.51 18.83 -24.05
C GLU A 521 -13.99 18.04 -25.29
N GLU A 522 -14.48 16.80 -25.17
CA GLU A 522 -15.35 16.31 -26.25
C GLU A 522 -16.77 16.80 -25.97
N GLU A 523 -17.28 17.67 -26.84
CA GLU A 523 -18.66 18.13 -26.83
C GLU A 523 -19.68 16.95 -26.98
N VAL A 524 -19.22 15.75 -27.34
CA VAL A 524 -20.07 14.55 -27.54
C VAL A 524 -19.37 13.29 -27.01
N VAL A 525 -19.92 12.70 -25.94
CA VAL A 525 -19.44 11.42 -25.38
C VAL A 525 -19.85 10.25 -26.29
N GLU A 526 -18.89 9.41 -26.71
CA GLU A 526 -19.17 8.22 -27.51
C GLU A 526 -20.11 7.24 -26.79
N LYS A 527 -21.19 6.82 -27.48
CA LYS A 527 -22.10 5.77 -27.02
C LYS A 527 -21.58 4.38 -27.41
N LEU A 528 -21.46 3.50 -26.42
CA LEU A 528 -20.93 2.15 -26.52
C LEU A 528 -22.04 1.10 -26.41
N ALA A 529 -21.78 -0.06 -27.02
CA ALA A 529 -22.62 -1.25 -26.86
C ALA A 529 -22.40 -1.85 -25.46
N TRP A 530 -23.43 -2.45 -24.88
CA TRP A 530 -23.31 -3.05 -23.55
C TRP A 530 -22.36 -4.27 -23.58
N PRO A 531 -21.62 -4.55 -22.50
CA PRO A 531 -20.66 -5.67 -22.48
C PRO A 531 -21.29 -7.06 -22.67
N HIS A 532 -22.60 -7.22 -22.45
CA HIS A 532 -23.31 -8.49 -22.67
C HIS A 532 -24.04 -8.53 -24.02
N GLU A 533 -23.88 -7.50 -24.85
CA GLU A 533 -24.40 -7.46 -26.21
C GLU A 533 -23.47 -8.29 -27.14
N PRO A 534 -23.96 -9.38 -27.75
CA PRO A 534 -23.13 -10.19 -28.63
C PRO A 534 -22.80 -9.42 -29.93
N PRO A 535 -21.60 -9.62 -30.50
CA PRO A 535 -21.22 -9.00 -31.77
C PRO A 535 -22.23 -9.32 -32.88
N GLY A 536 -22.70 -8.29 -33.59
CA GLY A 536 -23.63 -8.43 -34.71
C GLY A 536 -25.10 -8.59 -34.30
N LEU A 537 -25.47 -8.23 -33.07
CA LEU A 537 -26.88 -8.15 -32.66
C LEU A 537 -27.65 -7.18 -33.58
N ALA A 538 -28.87 -7.55 -33.98
CA ALA A 538 -29.71 -6.72 -34.83
C ALA A 538 -30.13 -5.42 -34.10
N PRO A 539 -30.22 -4.27 -34.79
CA PRO A 539 -30.54 -2.98 -34.17
C PRO A 539 -31.79 -3.00 -33.28
N GLU A 540 -32.86 -3.68 -33.70
CA GLU A 540 -34.11 -3.78 -32.94
C GLU A 540 -33.93 -4.55 -31.62
N ALA A 541 -33.04 -5.55 -31.62
CA ALA A 541 -32.69 -6.32 -30.44
C ALA A 541 -31.75 -5.55 -29.51
N SER A 542 -30.81 -4.74 -30.05
CA SER A 542 -29.98 -3.83 -29.25
C SER A 542 -30.83 -2.73 -28.61
N GLU A 543 -31.80 -2.16 -29.33
CA GLU A 543 -32.76 -1.21 -28.75
C GLU A 543 -33.60 -1.84 -27.64
N LYS A 544 -34.04 -3.08 -27.83
CA LYS A 544 -34.75 -3.83 -26.78
C LYS A 544 -33.85 -4.04 -25.56
N LEU A 545 -32.58 -4.42 -25.76
CA LEU A 545 -31.60 -4.57 -24.68
C LEU A 545 -31.41 -3.26 -23.91
N ASN A 546 -31.22 -2.13 -24.60
CA ASN A 546 -31.13 -0.80 -23.99
C ASN A 546 -32.40 -0.41 -23.19
N ARG A 547 -33.56 -0.94 -23.58
CA ARG A 547 -34.83 -0.76 -22.87
C ARG A 547 -35.08 -1.78 -21.75
N ASP A 548 -34.26 -2.80 -21.60
CA ASP A 548 -34.49 -3.88 -20.63
C ASP A 548 -33.32 -4.04 -19.64
N VAL A 549 -32.21 -3.32 -19.84
CA VAL A 549 -31.03 -3.39 -18.98
C VAL A 549 -31.36 -2.99 -17.54
N TRP A 550 -30.97 -3.84 -16.59
CA TRP A 550 -31.22 -3.60 -15.17
C TRP A 550 -29.92 -3.13 -14.47
N VAL A 551 -29.85 -1.83 -14.20
CA VAL A 551 -28.76 -1.21 -13.44
C VAL A 551 -29.21 -1.02 -11.99
N ILE A 552 -28.48 -1.61 -11.03
CA ILE A 552 -28.88 -1.61 -9.62
C ILE A 552 -28.06 -0.65 -8.75
N ASN A 553 -26.86 -0.31 -9.19
CA ASN A 553 -25.98 0.70 -8.61
C ASN A 553 -25.22 1.40 -9.74
N ASP A 554 -24.92 2.68 -9.56
CA ASP A 554 -24.12 3.46 -10.49
C ASP A 554 -23.08 4.34 -9.77
N PHE A 555 -22.20 4.96 -10.55
CA PHE A 555 -21.32 6.00 -10.05
C PHE A 555 -22.11 7.31 -9.93
N PRO A 556 -22.00 8.08 -8.83
CA PRO A 556 -21.06 7.97 -7.71
C PRO A 556 -21.67 7.39 -6.41
N LEU A 557 -22.63 6.45 -6.51
CA LEU A 557 -23.49 6.04 -5.39
C LEU A 557 -22.73 5.78 -4.07
N TYR A 558 -23.20 6.38 -2.97
CA TYR A 558 -22.66 6.14 -1.63
C TYR A 558 -22.96 4.72 -1.14
N GLN A 559 -21.92 4.01 -0.70
CA GLN A 559 -22.05 2.73 -0.02
C GLN A 559 -21.32 2.74 1.33
N SER A 560 -21.89 2.04 2.32
CA SER A 560 -21.24 1.84 3.60
C SER A 560 -21.66 0.57 4.31
N ASP A 561 -20.84 0.14 5.27
CA ASP A 561 -21.33 -0.76 6.30
C ASP A 561 -22.35 -0.07 7.23
N LYS A 562 -23.02 -0.86 8.08
CA LYS A 562 -24.08 -0.40 8.97
C LYS A 562 -23.63 0.69 9.95
N ASP A 563 -22.36 0.66 10.36
CA ASP A 563 -21.85 1.57 11.39
C ASP A 563 -21.08 2.75 10.79
N GLY A 564 -20.96 2.80 9.46
CA GLY A 564 -20.23 3.82 8.73
C GLY A 564 -18.72 3.75 8.92
N ARG A 565 -18.17 2.61 9.37
CA ARG A 565 -16.71 2.39 9.55
C ARG A 565 -16.00 2.17 8.22
N ARG A 566 -16.72 1.62 7.24
CA ARG A 566 -16.29 1.53 5.85
C ARG A 566 -17.30 2.26 4.99
N ARG A 567 -16.83 3.27 4.27
CA ARG A 567 -17.61 4.05 3.30
C ARG A 567 -16.83 4.15 2.00
N TYR A 568 -17.52 4.14 0.87
CA TYR A 568 -16.89 4.31 -0.42
C TYR A 568 -17.90 4.78 -1.47
N PHE A 569 -17.38 5.45 -2.49
CA PHE A 569 -18.07 5.64 -3.75
C PHE A 569 -18.18 4.30 -4.48
N HIS A 570 -19.36 3.98 -4.96
CA HIS A 570 -19.52 2.96 -5.98
C HIS A 570 -18.92 3.49 -7.29
N GLY A 571 -17.99 2.71 -7.85
CA GLY A 571 -17.09 3.17 -8.91
C GLY A 571 -17.47 2.79 -10.33
N GLY A 572 -18.70 2.33 -10.57
CA GLY A 572 -19.07 1.71 -11.85
C GLY A 572 -20.57 1.58 -12.04
N LEU A 573 -20.98 0.81 -13.04
CA LEU A 573 -22.36 0.36 -13.23
C LEU A 573 -22.46 -1.10 -12.78
N ASP A 574 -23.36 -1.40 -11.86
CA ASP A 574 -23.73 -2.78 -11.55
C ASP A 574 -24.92 -3.19 -12.41
N VAL A 575 -24.63 -3.95 -13.48
CA VAL A 575 -25.64 -4.46 -14.40
C VAL A 575 -25.97 -5.89 -13.99
N VAL A 576 -27.22 -6.15 -13.59
CA VAL A 576 -27.64 -7.48 -13.13
C VAL A 576 -27.71 -8.43 -14.32
N LEU A 577 -26.97 -9.54 -14.22
CA LEU A 577 -26.78 -10.54 -15.28
C LEU A 577 -26.57 -11.91 -14.66
N ASP A 578 -27.12 -12.97 -15.26
CA ASP A 578 -26.95 -14.33 -14.77
C ASP A 578 -25.48 -14.79 -14.79
N ASN A 579 -25.08 -15.61 -13.81
CA ASN A 579 -23.79 -16.31 -13.85
C ASN A 579 -23.66 -17.13 -15.15
N GLY A 580 -22.49 -17.06 -15.79
CA GLY A 580 -22.24 -17.68 -17.09
C GLY A 580 -22.56 -16.79 -18.30
N THR A 581 -23.18 -15.63 -18.11
CA THR A 581 -23.38 -14.64 -19.18
C THR A 581 -22.02 -14.23 -19.76
N LYS A 582 -21.88 -14.32 -21.09
CA LYS A 582 -20.64 -13.93 -21.79
C LYS A 582 -20.51 -12.42 -21.81
N ILE A 583 -19.30 -11.96 -21.55
CA ILE A 583 -18.95 -10.54 -21.55
C ILE A 583 -17.92 -10.27 -22.65
N TYR A 584 -18.15 -9.18 -23.35
CA TYR A 584 -17.42 -8.72 -24.52
C TYR A 584 -16.77 -7.37 -24.23
N ALA A 585 -15.59 -7.14 -24.82
CA ALA A 585 -14.89 -5.87 -24.69
C ALA A 585 -15.71 -4.73 -25.33
N VAL A 586 -15.99 -3.64 -24.59
CA VAL A 586 -16.77 -2.50 -25.10
C VAL A 586 -15.97 -1.60 -26.04
N LYS A 587 -14.64 -1.69 -25.99
CA LYS A 587 -13.70 -0.97 -26.84
C LYS A 587 -12.49 -1.83 -27.20
N ASP A 588 -11.83 -1.45 -28.28
CA ASP A 588 -10.48 -1.87 -28.59
C ASP A 588 -9.54 -1.45 -27.46
N GLY A 589 -8.54 -2.26 -27.14
CA GLY A 589 -7.51 -1.86 -26.19
C GLY A 589 -6.66 -3.01 -25.73
N TRP A 590 -5.75 -2.69 -24.82
CA TRP A 590 -4.76 -3.61 -24.28
C TRP A 590 -5.13 -4.06 -22.89
N VAL A 591 -5.03 -5.36 -22.64
CA VAL A 591 -5.31 -5.95 -21.33
C VAL A 591 -4.22 -5.52 -20.35
N LYS A 592 -4.59 -4.68 -19.40
CA LYS A 592 -3.72 -4.16 -18.34
C LYS A 592 -3.67 -5.03 -17.12
N SER A 593 -4.75 -5.74 -16.84
CA SER A 593 -4.87 -6.59 -15.66
C SER A 593 -5.90 -7.68 -15.94
N ALA A 594 -5.63 -8.89 -15.47
CA ALA A 594 -6.54 -10.03 -15.53
C ALA A 594 -6.37 -10.85 -14.25
N GLN A 595 -6.90 -10.34 -13.14
CA GLN A 595 -6.71 -10.91 -11.80
C GLN A 595 -7.88 -10.51 -10.88
N HIS A 596 -8.02 -11.18 -9.73
CA HIS A 596 -9.02 -10.82 -8.70
C HIS A 596 -10.46 -10.69 -9.24
N SER A 597 -10.91 -11.63 -10.07
CA SER A 597 -12.22 -11.58 -10.75
C SER A 597 -12.44 -10.34 -11.62
N SER A 598 -11.37 -9.68 -12.05
CA SER A 598 -11.42 -8.45 -12.84
C SER A 598 -10.51 -8.51 -14.07
N VAL A 599 -10.98 -7.95 -15.17
CA VAL A 599 -10.21 -7.67 -16.37
C VAL A 599 -10.19 -6.16 -16.60
N ILE A 600 -9.04 -5.58 -16.93
CA ILE A 600 -8.91 -4.16 -17.30
C ILE A 600 -8.37 -4.08 -18.71
N ILE A 601 -9.06 -3.37 -19.59
CA ILE A 601 -8.65 -3.13 -20.99
C ILE A 601 -8.55 -1.63 -21.18
N ALA A 602 -7.39 -1.12 -21.61
CA ALA A 602 -7.11 0.30 -21.71
C ALA A 602 -6.52 0.69 -23.07
N ASP A 603 -6.63 1.96 -23.43
CA ASP A 603 -6.38 2.43 -24.80
C ASP A 603 -4.92 2.26 -25.25
N ALA A 604 -3.95 2.46 -24.35
CA ALA A 604 -2.53 2.39 -24.68
C ALA A 604 -1.94 1.00 -24.44
N GLU A 605 -0.91 0.60 -25.18
CA GLU A 605 -0.19 -0.68 -25.04
C GLU A 605 0.71 -0.74 -23.79
N GLY A 606 1.38 0.37 -23.47
CA GLY A 606 2.37 0.45 -22.38
C GLY A 606 1.85 1.06 -21.07
N ALA A 607 2.76 1.59 -20.26
CA ALA A 607 2.44 2.26 -19.00
C ALA A 607 2.06 3.74 -19.17
N ALA A 608 1.62 4.14 -20.36
CA ALA A 608 1.18 5.52 -20.58
C ALA A 608 -0.10 5.80 -19.78
N PRO A 609 -0.26 7.01 -19.23
CA PRO A 609 -1.53 7.45 -18.71
C PRO A 609 -2.62 7.30 -19.77
N CYS A 610 -3.65 6.53 -19.49
CA CYS A 610 -4.75 6.35 -20.43
C CYS A 610 -6.04 5.93 -19.73
N TYR A 611 -7.15 6.09 -20.46
CA TYR A 611 -8.43 5.57 -20.06
C TYR A 611 -8.53 4.08 -20.36
N GLY A 612 -9.41 3.42 -19.62
CA GLY A 612 -9.75 2.04 -19.84
C GLY A 612 -11.07 1.67 -19.19
N TRP A 613 -11.42 0.41 -19.37
CA TRP A 613 -12.63 -0.21 -18.86
C TRP A 613 -12.24 -1.38 -17.98
N GLN A 614 -12.77 -1.38 -16.76
CA GLN A 614 -12.63 -2.48 -15.82
C GLN A 614 -13.93 -3.27 -15.75
N TYR A 615 -13.83 -4.58 -15.94
CA TYR A 615 -14.91 -5.56 -15.88
C TYR A 615 -14.68 -6.43 -14.66
N THR A 616 -15.53 -6.34 -13.64
CA THR A 616 -15.37 -7.03 -12.35
C THR A 616 -16.52 -8.02 -12.12
N HIS A 617 -16.31 -9.00 -11.22
CA HIS A 617 -17.21 -10.16 -11.01
C HIS A 617 -17.21 -11.16 -12.18
N MET A 618 -16.02 -11.29 -12.76
CA MET A 618 -15.73 -12.11 -13.92
C MET A 618 -14.99 -13.39 -13.53
N GLY A 619 -15.24 -14.47 -14.26
CA GLY A 619 -14.46 -15.72 -14.25
C GLY A 619 -14.16 -16.20 -15.67
N ASP A 620 -13.41 -17.30 -15.78
CA ASP A 620 -13.07 -17.94 -17.08
C ASP A 620 -12.50 -16.95 -18.11
N PHE A 621 -11.44 -16.24 -17.72
CA PHE A 621 -10.81 -15.23 -18.55
C PHE A 621 -10.29 -15.83 -19.85
N GLN A 622 -10.62 -15.18 -20.97
CA GLN A 622 -10.20 -15.60 -22.31
C GLN A 622 -9.02 -14.78 -22.84
N VAL A 623 -8.49 -13.88 -22.02
CA VAL A 623 -7.47 -12.91 -22.41
C VAL A 623 -6.32 -12.88 -21.41
N ALA A 624 -5.12 -12.53 -21.88
CA ALA A 624 -3.91 -12.42 -21.06
C ALA A 624 -3.40 -10.97 -20.96
N VAL A 625 -2.70 -10.64 -19.87
CA VAL A 625 -2.09 -9.31 -19.71
C VAL A 625 -1.10 -9.04 -20.85
N GLY A 626 -1.20 -7.85 -21.46
CA GLY A 626 -0.41 -7.45 -22.62
C GLY A 626 -1.04 -7.85 -23.96
N GLU A 627 -2.15 -8.57 -23.97
CA GLU A 627 -2.90 -8.87 -25.20
C GLU A 627 -3.66 -7.64 -25.70
N PHE A 628 -3.65 -7.41 -27.01
CA PHE A 628 -4.55 -6.46 -27.65
C PHE A 628 -5.88 -7.14 -28.00
N VAL A 629 -6.96 -6.55 -27.54
CA VAL A 629 -8.32 -7.06 -27.65
C VAL A 629 -9.14 -6.10 -28.51
N LYS A 630 -9.85 -6.64 -29.49
CA LYS A 630 -10.81 -5.87 -30.29
C LYS A 630 -12.14 -5.73 -29.57
N LYS A 631 -12.84 -4.62 -29.79
CA LYS A 631 -14.22 -4.42 -29.41
C LYS A 631 -15.06 -5.61 -29.88
N GLY A 632 -15.92 -6.11 -29.01
CA GLY A 632 -16.74 -7.29 -29.28
C GLY A 632 -16.02 -8.64 -29.10
N THR A 633 -14.74 -8.66 -28.75
CA THR A 633 -14.07 -9.93 -28.37
C THR A 633 -14.65 -10.44 -27.06
N TRP A 634 -14.92 -11.74 -26.97
CA TRP A 634 -15.36 -12.41 -25.74
C TRP A 634 -14.17 -12.50 -24.76
N ILE A 635 -14.30 -11.90 -23.58
CA ILE A 635 -13.20 -11.76 -22.60
C ILE A 635 -13.38 -12.61 -21.34
N GLY A 636 -14.59 -13.13 -21.11
CA GLY A 636 -14.89 -14.01 -19.99
C GLY A 636 -16.39 -14.10 -19.73
N LYS A 637 -16.77 -14.55 -18.52
CA LYS A 637 -18.18 -14.67 -18.14
C LYS A 637 -18.43 -14.22 -16.70
N ILE A 638 -19.68 -13.89 -16.39
CA ILE A 638 -20.09 -13.52 -15.03
C ILE A 638 -19.91 -14.72 -14.09
N ASP A 639 -19.24 -14.49 -12.97
CA ASP A 639 -19.04 -15.48 -11.89
C ASP A 639 -19.00 -14.77 -10.54
N PHE A 640 -20.15 -14.74 -9.86
CA PHE A 640 -20.30 -14.08 -8.58
C PHE A 640 -21.15 -14.89 -7.60
N ARG A 641 -20.75 -14.86 -6.31
CA ARG A 641 -21.53 -15.40 -5.19
C ARG A 641 -22.35 -14.27 -4.56
N GLY A 642 -23.64 -14.24 -4.85
CA GLY A 642 -24.57 -13.20 -4.39
C GLY A 642 -25.64 -12.97 -5.45
N LEU A 643 -26.12 -11.73 -5.59
CA LEU A 643 -26.88 -11.31 -6.76
C LEU A 643 -25.92 -11.20 -7.96
N PRO A 644 -26.01 -12.08 -8.97
CA PRO A 644 -25.08 -12.07 -10.10
C PRO A 644 -25.20 -10.77 -10.91
N HIS A 645 -24.07 -10.11 -11.16
CA HIS A 645 -24.01 -8.85 -11.90
C HIS A 645 -22.62 -8.62 -12.47
N LEU A 646 -22.52 -7.75 -13.48
CA LEU A 646 -21.27 -7.15 -13.94
C LEU A 646 -21.06 -5.83 -13.20
N HIS A 647 -19.89 -5.63 -12.59
CA HIS A 647 -19.45 -4.30 -12.17
C HIS A 647 -18.52 -3.70 -13.23
N LEU A 648 -19.03 -2.70 -13.97
CA LEU A 648 -18.36 -2.07 -15.11
C LEU A 648 -17.92 -0.64 -14.77
N SER A 649 -16.62 -0.39 -14.76
CA SER A 649 -16.07 0.94 -14.45
C SER A 649 -15.31 1.53 -15.63
N LYS A 650 -15.51 2.84 -15.86
CA LYS A 650 -14.56 3.64 -16.62
C LYS A 650 -13.45 4.08 -15.66
N VAL A 651 -12.21 3.80 -16.03
CA VAL A 651 -11.05 4.08 -15.19
C VAL A 651 -10.03 4.90 -15.97
N PHE A 652 -9.33 5.78 -15.26
CA PHE A 652 -8.10 6.39 -15.74
C PHE A 652 -6.96 5.94 -14.83
N SER A 653 -5.81 5.60 -15.40
CA SER A 653 -4.61 5.34 -14.62
C SER A 653 -3.48 6.17 -15.20
N GLU A 654 -2.64 6.72 -14.33
CA GLU A 654 -1.39 7.41 -14.69
C GLU A 654 -0.28 6.44 -15.15
N GLY A 655 -0.60 5.16 -15.36
CA GLY A 655 0.33 4.20 -15.94
C GLY A 655 0.61 2.99 -15.07
N LYS A 656 1.80 2.95 -14.43
CA LYS A 656 2.40 1.77 -13.78
C LYS A 656 1.60 1.09 -12.64
N HIS A 657 0.39 1.57 -12.34
CA HIS A 657 -0.43 1.16 -11.20
C HIS A 657 -1.72 0.44 -11.57
N TRP A 658 -1.88 0.03 -12.84
CA TRP A 658 -3.04 -0.74 -13.30
C TRP A 658 -3.33 -1.94 -12.36
N GLY A 659 -4.56 -1.99 -11.83
CA GLY A 659 -5.01 -3.02 -10.88
C GLY A 659 -4.75 -2.70 -9.40
N ASN A 660 -3.96 -1.67 -9.06
CA ASN A 660 -3.70 -1.25 -7.68
C ASN A 660 -4.27 0.14 -7.37
N TRP A 661 -4.04 1.11 -8.26
CA TRP A 661 -4.56 2.48 -8.15
C TRP A 661 -5.09 2.95 -9.50
N SER A 662 -6.26 3.58 -9.46
CA SER A 662 -6.87 4.23 -10.62
C SER A 662 -7.79 5.36 -10.16
N TYR A 663 -8.20 6.19 -11.10
CA TYR A 663 -9.26 7.15 -10.91
C TYR A 663 -10.54 6.58 -11.51
N GLN A 664 -11.56 6.43 -10.66
CA GLN A 664 -12.91 6.10 -11.10
C GLN A 664 -13.52 7.32 -11.77
N CYS A 665 -14.09 7.12 -12.95
CA CYS A 665 -14.69 8.15 -13.78
C CYS A 665 -16.12 7.74 -14.12
N ALA A 666 -17.01 8.69 -14.40
CA ALA A 666 -18.40 8.39 -14.73
C ALA A 666 -18.52 7.51 -16.00
N PRO A 667 -19.03 6.26 -15.87
CA PRO A 667 -19.30 5.40 -17.02
C PRO A 667 -20.66 5.68 -17.66
N ASN A 668 -21.63 6.23 -16.91
CA ASN A 668 -23.04 6.34 -17.28
C ASN A 668 -23.25 7.03 -18.64
N ALA A 669 -22.48 8.09 -18.91
CA ALA A 669 -22.59 8.86 -20.15
C ALA A 669 -22.28 8.05 -21.42
N HIS A 670 -21.55 6.93 -21.31
CA HIS A 670 -21.16 6.10 -22.45
C HIS A 670 -22.21 5.07 -22.84
N PHE A 671 -23.20 4.78 -22.00
CA PHE A 671 -24.21 3.77 -22.33
C PHE A 671 -25.57 4.43 -22.54
N THR A 672 -26.43 3.72 -23.28
CA THR A 672 -27.80 4.14 -23.50
C THR A 672 -28.69 3.20 -22.72
N TYR A 673 -29.48 3.77 -21.83
CA TYR A 673 -30.57 3.11 -21.14
C TYR A 673 -31.71 4.10 -20.98
N LEU A 674 -32.94 3.61 -21.05
CA LEU A 674 -34.13 4.42 -20.87
C LEU A 674 -34.25 4.93 -19.42
N ASP A 675 -34.14 6.24 -19.25
CA ASP A 675 -34.49 6.88 -17.99
C ASP A 675 -35.31 8.14 -18.23
N GLN A 676 -36.42 8.25 -17.52
CA GLN A 676 -37.42 9.31 -17.68
C GLN A 676 -37.82 9.91 -16.34
N GLU A 677 -37.24 9.42 -15.24
CA GLU A 677 -37.63 9.83 -13.90
C GLU A 677 -36.60 10.81 -13.34
N PRO A 678 -37.03 11.98 -12.86
CA PRO A 678 -36.11 12.92 -12.25
C PRO A 678 -35.63 12.42 -10.88
N PRO A 679 -34.44 12.86 -10.43
CA PRO A 679 -33.99 12.62 -9.07
C PRO A 679 -34.99 13.06 -8.00
N THR A 680 -35.00 12.40 -6.86
CA THR A 680 -35.73 12.83 -5.66
C THR A 680 -34.82 13.64 -4.74
N ILE A 681 -35.31 14.80 -4.28
CA ILE A 681 -34.64 15.63 -3.27
C ILE A 681 -35.48 15.61 -1.97
N GLN A 682 -34.87 15.22 -0.86
CA GLN A 682 -35.54 15.14 0.44
C GLN A 682 -35.50 16.49 1.16
N LYS A 683 -36.63 16.85 1.77
CA LYS A 683 -36.75 17.91 2.78
C LYS A 683 -37.06 17.32 4.16
N PRO A 684 -36.66 17.99 5.26
CA PRO A 684 -35.86 19.22 5.29
C PRO A 684 -34.41 18.97 4.87
N PHE A 685 -33.74 20.02 4.38
CA PHE A 685 -32.28 20.02 4.26
C PHE A 685 -31.66 20.04 5.66
N LEU A 686 -30.45 19.50 5.76
CA LEU A 686 -29.70 19.41 7.00
C LEU A 686 -28.54 20.38 6.97
N PHE A 687 -28.14 20.85 8.14
CA PHE A 687 -27.07 21.84 8.28
C PHE A 687 -26.10 21.38 9.35
N TYR A 688 -24.81 21.55 9.11
CA TYR A 688 -23.75 21.19 10.06
C TYR A 688 -22.82 22.40 10.22
N GLU A 689 -22.19 22.50 11.39
CA GLU A 689 -21.20 23.54 11.66
C GLU A 689 -19.82 22.97 11.31
N ASP A 690 -19.15 23.55 10.32
CA ASP A 690 -17.76 23.23 9.92
C ASP A 690 -17.42 21.72 9.91
N ASN A 691 -18.06 20.96 9.03
CA ASN A 691 -17.94 19.52 8.87
C ASN A 691 -18.25 18.67 10.11
N SER A 692 -18.88 19.22 11.16
CA SER A 692 -19.26 18.46 12.35
C SER A 692 -20.11 17.22 12.01
N GLU A 693 -20.14 16.24 12.92
CA GLU A 693 -20.98 15.05 12.77
C GLU A 693 -22.41 15.25 13.31
N ASP A 694 -22.64 16.35 14.06
CA ASP A 694 -23.92 16.66 14.68
C ASP A 694 -24.67 17.76 13.92
N PRO A 695 -25.91 17.51 13.47
CA PRO A 695 -26.67 18.51 12.72
C PRO A 695 -27.13 19.65 13.63
N ILE A 696 -27.10 20.87 13.09
CA ILE A 696 -27.74 22.05 13.66
C ILE A 696 -29.23 21.77 13.78
N ARG A 697 -29.77 21.98 14.99
CA ARG A 697 -31.19 21.77 15.27
C ARG A 697 -31.96 23.07 15.06
N PRO A 698 -33.17 23.01 14.49
CA PRO A 698 -34.03 24.19 14.40
C PRO A 698 -34.38 24.68 15.82
N SER A 699 -34.69 25.97 15.92
CA SER A 699 -35.22 26.55 17.15
C SER A 699 -36.56 25.89 17.54
N PRO A 700 -37.05 26.08 18.79
CA PRO A 700 -38.37 25.62 19.19
C PRO A 700 -39.53 26.15 18.31
N SER A 701 -39.34 27.26 17.60
CA SER A 701 -40.32 27.79 16.64
C SER A 701 -40.25 27.11 15.26
N GLY A 702 -39.37 26.12 15.08
CA GLY A 702 -39.18 25.38 13.83
C GLY A 702 -38.31 26.11 12.79
N ILE A 703 -37.75 27.27 13.15
CA ILE A 703 -36.90 28.07 12.25
C ILE A 703 -35.47 27.53 12.31
N MET A 704 -34.88 27.26 11.14
CA MET A 704 -33.47 26.91 11.03
C MET A 704 -32.62 28.17 11.03
N THR A 705 -31.86 28.39 12.12
CA THR A 705 -30.97 29.57 12.27
C THR A 705 -29.51 29.16 12.11
N LEU A 706 -28.79 29.86 11.24
CA LEU A 706 -27.45 29.53 10.78
C LEU A 706 -26.48 30.69 11.05
N ARG A 707 -25.23 30.35 11.35
CA ARG A 707 -24.15 31.31 11.66
C ARG A 707 -22.78 30.70 11.35
N GLY A 708 -21.79 31.54 11.04
CA GLY A 708 -20.43 31.11 10.73
C GLY A 708 -20.32 30.19 9.52
N ALA A 709 -19.41 29.21 9.61
CA ALA A 709 -19.15 28.18 8.60
C ALA A 709 -20.19 27.06 8.64
N VAL A 710 -20.97 26.92 7.57
CA VAL A 710 -22.11 26.01 7.51
C VAL A 710 -21.99 25.07 6.32
N ASP A 711 -22.17 23.77 6.58
CA ASP A 711 -22.37 22.78 5.54
C ASP A 711 -23.83 22.53 5.28
N ILE A 712 -24.21 22.53 4.00
CA ILE A 712 -25.56 22.18 3.57
C ILE A 712 -25.54 20.72 3.12
N VAL A 713 -26.36 19.90 3.77
CA VAL A 713 -26.45 18.46 3.51
C VAL A 713 -27.83 18.12 3.02
N VAL A 714 -27.90 17.48 1.84
CA VAL A 714 -29.17 17.21 1.16
C VAL A 714 -29.29 15.72 0.87
N GLY A 715 -30.34 15.10 1.38
CA GLY A 715 -30.70 13.73 1.04
C GLY A 715 -31.23 13.67 -0.38
N MET A 716 -30.54 12.99 -1.28
CA MET A 716 -30.95 12.83 -2.68
C MET A 716 -30.74 11.39 -3.13
N ARG A 717 -31.56 10.96 -4.09
CA ARG A 717 -31.36 9.73 -4.84
C ARG A 717 -31.92 9.93 -6.24
N ASP A 718 -31.33 9.28 -7.21
CA ASP A 718 -31.98 9.03 -8.48
C ASP A 718 -32.71 7.69 -8.40
N GLY A 719 -33.96 7.69 -8.87
CA GLY A 719 -34.76 6.49 -8.88
C GLY A 719 -34.42 5.61 -10.06
N GLY A 720 -34.29 6.22 -11.24
CA GLY A 720 -34.05 5.54 -12.51
C GLY A 720 -35.16 4.56 -12.89
N ARG A 721 -35.77 4.70 -14.08
CA ARG A 721 -36.88 3.82 -14.53
C ARG A 721 -36.60 2.31 -14.35
N PHE A 722 -35.35 1.86 -14.46
CA PHE A 722 -34.95 0.45 -14.34
C PHE A 722 -34.61 -0.04 -12.95
N ALA A 723 -34.36 0.85 -12.00
CA ALA A 723 -34.15 0.41 -10.63
C ALA A 723 -35.48 0.12 -9.92
N HIS A 724 -36.63 0.26 -10.62
CA HIS A 724 -37.94 0.27 -10.00
C HIS A 724 -38.52 -1.05 -9.53
N LEU A 725 -38.30 -2.23 -10.13
CA LEU A 725 -38.91 -3.47 -9.60
C LEU A 725 -38.39 -4.78 -10.23
N GLN A 726 -37.85 -5.68 -9.40
CA GLN A 726 -38.20 -7.12 -9.36
C GLN A 726 -38.01 -7.64 -7.91
N GLU A 727 -39.10 -7.86 -7.18
CA GLU A 727 -39.34 -8.63 -5.92
C GLU A 727 -38.21 -8.86 -4.86
N SER A 728 -37.08 -8.16 -4.89
CA SER A 728 -35.84 -8.58 -4.19
C SER A 728 -35.28 -7.59 -3.16
N GLY A 729 -35.89 -6.42 -2.95
CA GLY A 729 -35.44 -5.45 -1.93
C GLY A 729 -34.16 -4.68 -2.27
N PHE A 730 -33.73 -4.69 -3.54
CA PHE A 730 -32.62 -3.90 -4.07
C PHE A 730 -33.08 -3.11 -5.31
N GLY A 731 -33.01 -1.77 -5.25
CA GLY A 731 -33.44 -0.89 -6.35
C GLY A 731 -33.70 0.56 -5.95
N ASP A 732 -33.97 1.43 -6.93
CA ASP A 732 -34.46 2.80 -6.76
C ASP A 732 -33.53 3.68 -5.89
N ARG A 733 -32.22 3.69 -6.17
CA ARG A 733 -31.22 4.33 -5.27
C ARG A 733 -29.97 4.82 -5.98
N LEU A 734 -30.05 5.13 -7.26
CA LEU A 734 -28.92 5.60 -8.05
C LEU A 734 -28.40 6.96 -7.55
N GLY A 735 -27.17 7.30 -7.91
CA GLY A 735 -26.53 8.56 -7.62
C GLY A 735 -27.03 9.69 -8.52
N VAL A 736 -26.90 10.94 -8.06
CA VAL A 736 -27.15 12.10 -8.93
C VAL A 736 -25.90 12.44 -9.74
N ALA A 737 -26.07 12.92 -10.96
CA ALA A 737 -24.95 13.27 -11.85
C ALA A 737 -24.41 14.67 -11.56
N ARG A 738 -25.28 15.62 -11.18
CA ARG A 738 -24.90 17.01 -10.95
C ARG A 738 -25.82 17.70 -9.96
N ILE A 739 -25.25 18.57 -9.14
CA ILE A 739 -25.96 19.37 -8.15
C ILE A 739 -25.70 20.85 -8.43
N GLU A 740 -26.75 21.65 -8.38
CA GLU A 740 -26.70 23.11 -8.40
C GLU A 740 -27.47 23.63 -7.19
N TYR A 741 -27.05 24.75 -6.63
CA TYR A 741 -27.84 25.43 -5.60
C TYR A 741 -27.67 26.94 -5.61
N GLU A 742 -28.68 27.61 -5.09
CA GLU A 742 -28.78 29.07 -5.01
C GLU A 742 -29.18 29.49 -3.60
N ILE A 743 -28.59 30.58 -3.11
CA ILE A 743 -28.93 31.20 -1.84
C ILE A 743 -29.51 32.59 -2.12
N THR A 744 -30.78 32.79 -1.78
CA THR A 744 -31.53 34.00 -2.12
C THR A 744 -32.01 34.73 -0.86
N PRO A 745 -31.64 36.00 -0.64
CA PRO A 745 -32.17 36.79 0.47
C PRO A 745 -33.66 37.11 0.24
N ARG A 746 -34.46 37.10 1.31
CA ARG A 746 -35.89 37.49 1.26
C ARG A 746 -36.13 38.97 1.61
N VAL A 747 -35.09 39.76 1.91
CA VAL A 747 -35.20 41.17 2.32
C VAL A 747 -34.40 42.09 1.39
N GLY A 748 -35.02 43.19 0.91
CA GLY A 748 -34.41 44.22 0.06
C GLY A 748 -34.69 44.05 -1.45
N ASP A 749 -34.44 45.10 -2.24
CA ASP A 749 -34.65 45.13 -3.71
C ASP A 749 -33.68 44.21 -4.50
N ALA A 750 -32.73 43.57 -3.82
CA ALA A 750 -31.83 42.58 -4.41
C ALA A 750 -32.52 41.20 -4.47
N LYS A 751 -33.36 40.99 -5.49
CA LYS A 751 -34.01 39.70 -5.78
C LYS A 751 -33.10 38.68 -6.49
N GLN A 752 -31.83 38.99 -6.70
CA GLN A 752 -30.93 38.13 -7.46
C GLN A 752 -30.23 37.18 -6.50
N GLY A 753 -30.60 35.89 -6.54
CA GLY A 753 -29.96 34.89 -5.71
C GLY A 753 -28.52 34.62 -6.15
N LEU A 754 -27.70 34.24 -5.17
CA LEU A 754 -26.31 33.92 -5.36
C LEU A 754 -26.23 32.47 -5.83
N GLN A 755 -25.90 32.28 -7.11
CA GLN A 755 -25.64 30.96 -7.68
C GLN A 755 -24.35 30.40 -7.10
N MET A 756 -24.45 29.27 -6.42
CA MET A 756 -23.34 28.61 -5.77
C MET A 756 -22.86 27.41 -6.60
N LYS A 757 -21.61 26.99 -6.38
CA LYS A 757 -21.02 25.84 -7.08
C LYS A 757 -21.14 24.59 -6.21
N SER A 758 -21.47 23.47 -6.83
CA SER A 758 -21.49 22.15 -6.20
C SER A 758 -20.97 21.09 -7.17
N PHE A 759 -21.01 19.82 -6.77
CA PHE A 759 -20.39 18.73 -7.52
C PHE A 759 -21.06 18.46 -8.87
N ASP A 760 -20.21 18.25 -9.90
CA ASP A 760 -20.58 17.69 -11.20
C ASP A 760 -19.82 16.36 -11.39
N PHE A 761 -20.47 15.27 -11.02
CA PHE A 761 -19.88 13.93 -11.03
C PHE A 761 -19.59 13.42 -12.44
N ARG A 762 -20.17 14.04 -13.47
CA ARG A 762 -19.82 13.73 -14.87
C ARG A 762 -18.38 14.08 -15.20
N LYS A 763 -17.79 15.02 -14.46
CA LYS A 763 -16.41 15.53 -14.64
C LYS A 763 -15.46 15.07 -13.53
N LEU A 764 -16.00 14.72 -12.36
CA LEU A 764 -15.21 14.36 -11.20
C LEU A 764 -14.50 13.01 -11.36
N ARG A 765 -13.20 12.99 -11.06
CA ARG A 765 -12.38 11.79 -10.92
C ARG A 765 -12.15 11.48 -9.45
N ILE A 766 -12.34 10.22 -9.08
CA ILE A 766 -12.20 9.77 -7.70
C ILE A 766 -11.05 8.77 -7.63
N ARG A 767 -9.97 9.16 -6.95
CA ARG A 767 -8.84 8.27 -6.74
C ARG A 767 -9.26 7.09 -5.87
N ALA A 768 -9.02 5.88 -6.36
CA ALA A 768 -9.36 4.64 -5.69
C ALA A 768 -8.19 3.66 -5.77
N GLY A 769 -7.74 3.20 -4.60
CA GLY A 769 -6.76 2.12 -4.48
C GLY A 769 -7.41 0.85 -3.99
N TYR A 770 -7.11 -0.32 -4.54
CA TYR A 770 -7.75 -1.60 -4.19
C TYR A 770 -7.68 -1.90 -2.67
N SER A 771 -6.47 -1.80 -2.10
CA SER A 771 -6.20 -2.09 -0.67
C SER A 771 -6.37 -0.89 0.26
N ALA A 772 -6.82 0.27 -0.23
CA ALA A 772 -6.80 1.54 0.49
C ALA A 772 -8.17 1.91 1.12
N ALA A 773 -8.75 1.02 1.94
CA ALA A 773 -10.11 1.19 2.48
C ALA A 773 -10.28 2.44 3.35
N THR A 774 -9.28 2.79 4.18
CA THR A 774 -9.30 3.99 5.03
C THR A 774 -9.29 5.26 4.18
N TYR A 775 -8.39 5.33 3.19
CA TYR A 775 -8.32 6.46 2.25
C TYR A 775 -9.67 6.70 1.56
N ARG A 776 -10.29 5.63 1.02
CA ARG A 776 -11.61 5.75 0.38
C ARG A 776 -12.68 6.22 1.36
N THR A 777 -12.64 5.75 2.60
CA THR A 777 -13.60 6.14 3.65
C THR A 777 -13.49 7.62 3.95
N GLU A 778 -12.29 8.14 4.18
CA GLU A 778 -12.09 9.56 4.46
C GLU A 778 -12.44 10.43 3.24
N LEU A 779 -12.10 9.99 2.04
CA LEU A 779 -12.40 10.75 0.82
C LEU A 779 -13.92 10.82 0.57
N THR A 780 -14.64 9.75 0.91
CA THR A 780 -16.11 9.69 0.80
C THR A 780 -16.79 10.68 1.76
N LYS A 781 -16.20 10.96 2.93
CA LYS A 781 -16.75 11.94 3.89
C LYS A 781 -16.76 13.37 3.36
N VAL A 782 -15.91 13.68 2.39
CA VAL A 782 -15.90 15.00 1.72
C VAL A 782 -17.23 15.26 1.01
N VAL A 783 -17.84 14.22 0.42
CA VAL A 783 -19.07 14.36 -0.37
C VAL A 783 -20.30 13.89 0.40
N TYR A 784 -20.16 12.96 1.35
CA TYR A 784 -21.31 12.30 1.98
C TYR A 784 -21.28 12.27 3.51
N LYS A 785 -22.42 12.58 4.14
CA LYS A 785 -22.70 12.22 5.53
C LYS A 785 -23.22 10.78 5.63
N HIS A 786 -22.98 10.16 6.79
CA HIS A 786 -23.57 8.86 7.08
C HIS A 786 -25.07 8.98 7.24
N TRP A 787 -25.82 8.03 6.69
CA TRP A 787 -27.27 8.03 6.82
C TRP A 787 -27.73 7.71 8.26
N LYS A 788 -27.03 6.87 9.04
CA LYS A 788 -27.55 6.34 10.32
C LYS A 788 -27.96 7.38 11.36
N PRO A 789 -27.22 8.49 11.57
CA PRO A 789 -27.66 9.55 12.49
C PRO A 789 -28.91 10.30 12.01
N ILE A 790 -29.21 10.24 10.71
CA ILE A 790 -30.30 10.96 10.04
C ILE A 790 -31.53 10.06 9.91
N GLU A 791 -31.31 8.81 9.49
CA GLU A 791 -32.29 7.73 9.34
C GLU A 791 -31.98 6.63 10.36
N PRO A 792 -32.47 6.70 11.61
CA PRO A 792 -32.17 5.72 12.64
C PRO A 792 -32.70 4.31 12.32
N THR A 793 -33.72 4.21 11.45
CA THR A 793 -34.30 2.94 11.01
C THR A 793 -34.38 2.90 9.49
N ARG A 794 -33.48 2.16 8.84
CA ARG A 794 -33.56 1.87 7.40
C ARG A 794 -34.43 0.63 7.20
N ILE A 795 -35.65 0.82 6.72
CA ILE A 795 -36.68 -0.24 6.66
C ILE A 795 -36.46 -1.17 5.45
N SER A 796 -35.82 -0.68 4.39
CA SER A 796 -35.46 -1.47 3.21
C SER A 796 -34.22 -0.93 2.50
N GLY A 797 -33.54 -1.78 1.73
CA GLY A 797 -32.37 -1.44 0.91
C GLY A 797 -32.71 -0.83 -0.44
N ASP A 798 -34.00 -0.87 -0.83
CA ASP A 798 -34.55 -0.13 -1.94
C ASP A 798 -34.95 1.29 -1.49
N LYS A 799 -34.83 2.28 -2.38
CA LYS A 799 -35.25 3.68 -2.09
C LYS A 799 -34.38 4.45 -1.11
N THR A 800 -33.12 4.07 -0.96
CA THR A 800 -32.22 4.71 -0.01
C THR A 800 -31.68 6.04 -0.51
N LEU A 801 -31.72 7.07 0.34
CA LEU A 801 -31.09 8.36 0.07
C LEU A 801 -29.59 8.35 0.36
N CYS A 802 -28.86 9.17 -0.40
CA CYS A 802 -27.49 9.55 -0.11
C CYS A 802 -27.48 11.01 0.37
N TYR A 803 -26.73 11.30 1.42
CA TYR A 803 -26.72 12.62 2.05
C TYR A 803 -25.51 13.43 1.59
N TYR A 804 -25.69 14.21 0.54
CA TYR A 804 -24.62 14.96 -0.12
C TYR A 804 -24.29 16.24 0.66
N VAL A 805 -23.02 16.46 1.00
CA VAL A 805 -22.50 17.73 1.50
C VAL A 805 -22.28 18.65 0.30
N ILE A 806 -23.28 19.44 -0.06
CA ILE A 806 -23.28 20.18 -1.34
C ILE A 806 -22.34 21.40 -1.33
N THR A 807 -21.88 21.81 -0.16
CA THR A 807 -21.02 22.98 0.10
C THR A 807 -19.52 22.70 -0.01
N ASN A 808 -19.11 21.42 0.03
CA ASN A 808 -17.70 21.01 -0.03
C ASN A 808 -17.12 21.12 -1.46
N CYS A 809 -17.41 22.23 -2.14
CA CYS A 809 -17.03 22.51 -3.50
C CYS A 809 -16.25 23.84 -3.57
N PRO A 810 -15.10 23.87 -4.26
CA PRO A 810 -14.36 25.11 -4.50
C PRO A 810 -15.19 26.21 -5.18
N LYS A 811 -14.84 27.48 -4.89
CA LYS A 811 -15.53 28.66 -5.43
C LYS A 811 -15.31 28.87 -6.93
N ASP A 812 -14.18 28.43 -7.46
CA ASP A 812 -13.81 28.48 -8.88
C ASP A 812 -14.58 27.47 -9.74
N GLY A 813 -15.11 26.40 -9.13
CA GLY A 813 -16.05 25.50 -9.78
C GLY A 813 -16.03 24.07 -9.23
N PRO A 814 -16.85 23.18 -9.82
CA PRO A 814 -16.80 21.76 -9.52
C PRO A 814 -15.39 21.22 -9.85
N PRO A 815 -14.75 20.49 -8.93
CA PRO A 815 -13.39 20.01 -9.16
C PRO A 815 -13.37 18.83 -10.13
N GLU A 816 -12.28 18.68 -10.89
CA GLU A 816 -12.08 17.54 -11.79
C GLU A 816 -11.47 16.32 -11.08
N GLU A 817 -10.91 16.51 -9.89
CA GLU A 817 -10.38 15.47 -9.03
C GLU A 817 -10.79 15.76 -7.58
N LEU A 818 -11.24 14.74 -6.86
CA LEU A 818 -11.64 14.90 -5.46
C LEU A 818 -10.43 14.91 -4.52
N ASP A 819 -10.33 15.95 -3.69
CA ASP A 819 -9.25 16.16 -2.70
C ASP A 819 -9.83 16.34 -1.30
N PHE A 820 -9.07 15.97 -0.26
CA PHE A 820 -9.48 16.12 1.14
C PHE A 820 -9.70 17.58 1.55
N ARG A 821 -8.96 18.53 0.95
CA ARG A 821 -9.06 19.97 1.23
C ARG A 821 -10.41 20.56 0.84
N HIS A 822 -11.17 19.90 -0.03
CA HIS A 822 -12.52 20.35 -0.37
C HIS A 822 -13.48 20.33 0.83
N ARG A 823 -13.15 19.59 1.90
CA ARG A 823 -13.88 19.69 3.17
C ARG A 823 -13.81 21.11 3.75
N ASP A 824 -12.74 21.86 3.51
CA ASP A 824 -12.58 23.19 4.08
C ASP A 824 -13.49 24.23 3.36
N CYS A 825 -14.18 23.82 2.29
CA CYS A 825 -15.19 24.63 1.61
C CYS A 825 -16.53 24.52 2.34
N CYS A 826 -17.13 25.66 2.68
CA CYS A 826 -18.42 25.72 3.33
C CYS A 826 -19.19 26.96 2.87
N TRP A 827 -20.47 27.05 3.23
CA TRP A 827 -21.16 28.33 3.21
C TRP A 827 -20.78 29.14 4.46
N ASN A 828 -19.88 30.11 4.29
CA ASN A 828 -19.54 31.04 5.35
C ASN A 828 -20.57 32.17 5.41
N THR A 829 -21.56 32.04 6.29
CA THR A 829 -22.58 33.07 6.51
C THR A 829 -22.00 34.38 7.05
N ALA A 830 -20.82 34.36 7.66
CA ALA A 830 -20.12 35.54 8.17
C ALA A 830 -19.14 36.16 7.15
N GLU A 831 -19.18 35.73 5.88
CA GLU A 831 -18.32 36.25 4.83
C GLU A 831 -18.55 37.77 4.61
N ALA A 832 -17.45 38.51 4.55
CA ALA A 832 -17.43 39.94 4.20
C ALA A 832 -16.68 40.15 2.88
N ASP A 833 -17.15 41.12 2.09
CA ASP A 833 -16.48 41.53 0.86
C ASP A 833 -15.20 42.33 1.15
N GLY A 834 -14.50 42.76 0.10
CA GLY A 834 -13.26 43.53 0.21
C GLY A 834 -13.39 44.87 0.94
N ASP A 835 -14.62 45.39 1.09
CA ASP A 835 -14.94 46.62 1.81
C ASP A 835 -15.44 46.35 3.25
N GLY A 836 -15.42 45.09 3.68
CA GLY A 836 -15.86 44.67 5.02
C GLY A 836 -17.38 44.62 5.18
N LYS A 837 -18.15 44.70 4.10
CA LYS A 837 -19.61 44.56 4.13
C LYS A 837 -19.99 43.09 4.06
N ALA A 838 -20.97 42.68 4.85
CA ALA A 838 -21.46 41.30 4.84
C ALA A 838 -21.97 40.90 3.45
N VAL A 839 -21.43 39.80 2.91
CA VAL A 839 -21.91 39.14 1.67
C VAL A 839 -23.28 38.51 1.91
N PHE A 840 -23.49 37.97 3.11
CA PHE A 840 -24.76 37.42 3.58
C PHE A 840 -25.25 38.18 4.82
N PRO A 841 -25.89 39.36 4.67
CA PRO A 841 -26.45 40.11 5.80
C PRO A 841 -27.44 39.29 6.64
N ASP A 842 -27.51 39.55 7.93
CA ASP A 842 -28.45 38.88 8.84
C ASP A 842 -29.90 39.07 8.35
N GLY A 843 -30.66 37.97 8.24
CA GLY A 843 -31.97 38.00 7.62
C GLY A 843 -32.47 36.63 7.15
N PRO A 844 -33.72 36.56 6.66
CA PRO A 844 -34.29 35.35 6.08
C PRO A 844 -33.76 35.09 4.66
N TYR A 845 -33.46 33.83 4.37
CA TYR A 845 -32.99 33.34 3.07
C TYR A 845 -33.82 32.14 2.58
N GLU A 846 -33.75 31.88 1.28
CA GLU A 846 -34.15 30.62 0.66
C GLU A 846 -32.92 29.92 0.09
N ILE A 847 -32.81 28.62 0.33
CA ILE A 847 -31.84 27.75 -0.32
C ILE A 847 -32.61 26.90 -1.33
N THR A 848 -32.29 27.05 -2.61
CA THR A 848 -32.88 26.26 -3.69
C THR A 848 -31.85 25.30 -4.22
N VAL A 849 -32.15 24.00 -4.21
CA VAL A 849 -31.26 22.94 -4.68
C VAL A 849 -31.90 22.28 -5.90
N ARG A 850 -31.11 22.11 -6.96
CA ARG A 850 -31.49 21.40 -8.18
C ARG A 850 -30.53 20.23 -8.41
N ALA A 851 -31.08 19.04 -8.59
CA ALA A 851 -30.33 17.82 -8.88
C ALA A 851 -30.65 17.30 -10.27
N PHE A 852 -29.66 16.75 -10.95
CA PHE A 852 -29.76 16.16 -12.28
C PHE A 852 -29.29 14.71 -12.26
N ASP A 853 -29.94 13.83 -13.02
CA ASP A 853 -29.44 12.49 -13.32
C ASP A 853 -28.52 12.49 -14.56
N PHE A 854 -28.07 11.32 -14.99
CA PHE A 854 -27.23 11.16 -16.19
C PHE A 854 -28.01 11.19 -17.51
N ALA A 855 -29.33 11.07 -17.48
CA ALA A 855 -30.21 11.24 -18.65
C ALA A 855 -30.59 12.72 -18.89
N GLY A 856 -30.30 13.59 -17.92
CA GLY A 856 -30.62 15.02 -17.95
C GLY A 856 -31.97 15.38 -17.33
N ASN A 857 -32.70 14.44 -16.71
CA ASN A 857 -33.88 14.81 -15.94
C ASN A 857 -33.44 15.54 -14.67
N SER A 858 -34.32 16.39 -14.14
CA SER A 858 -33.99 17.20 -12.97
C SER A 858 -35.18 17.46 -12.07
N SER A 859 -34.90 17.68 -10.80
CA SER A 859 -35.86 18.14 -9.79
C SER A 859 -35.30 19.34 -9.04
N THR A 860 -36.16 20.09 -8.37
CA THR A 860 -35.78 21.29 -7.62
C THR A 860 -36.60 21.38 -6.35
N GLU A 861 -35.93 21.68 -5.24
CA GLU A 861 -36.56 21.89 -3.94
C GLU A 861 -35.98 23.12 -3.26
N THR A 862 -36.82 23.81 -2.48
CA THR A 862 -36.44 25.05 -1.77
C THR A 862 -36.76 24.93 -0.29
N MET A 863 -35.85 25.42 0.57
CA MET A 863 -36.03 25.48 2.02
C MET A 863 -35.70 26.87 2.59
N PRO A 864 -36.57 27.46 3.43
CA PRO A 864 -36.26 28.71 4.12
C PRO A 864 -35.29 28.50 5.29
N VAL A 865 -34.40 29.47 5.50
CA VAL A 865 -33.47 29.53 6.64
C VAL A 865 -33.33 30.98 7.14
N GLN A 866 -32.76 31.15 8.32
CA GLN A 866 -32.45 32.45 8.92
C GLN A 866 -30.94 32.54 9.16
N VAL A 867 -30.29 33.61 8.68
CA VAL A 867 -28.89 33.93 9.02
C VAL A 867 -28.88 34.90 10.20
N ALA A 868 -28.01 34.64 11.18
CA ALA A 868 -27.83 35.48 12.36
C ALA A 868 -26.38 35.39 12.91
N ASN A 869 -25.49 36.22 12.37
CA ASN A 869 -24.09 36.35 12.81
C ASN A 869 -23.90 37.39 13.92
N GLY A 870 -24.89 38.22 14.20
CA GLY A 870 -24.85 39.19 15.30
C GLY A 870 -24.04 40.44 14.97
N THR A 871 -24.05 40.88 13.71
CA THR A 871 -23.35 42.10 13.28
C THR A 871 -24.23 43.34 13.46
N ASP A 872 -24.55 43.66 14.71
CA ASP A 872 -24.86 45.05 15.08
C ASP A 872 -23.54 45.79 15.31
N LYS A 873 -23.16 46.63 14.35
CA LYS A 873 -22.37 47.84 14.60
C LYS A 873 -23.16 49.06 14.18
#